data_AF-A0A1Y4CQ00-F1
#
_entry.id   AF-A0A1Y4CQ00-F1
#
_cell.length_a   1.000
_cell.length_b   1.000
_cell.length_c   1.000
_cell.angle_alpha   90.00
_cell.angle_beta   90.00
_cell.angle_gamma   90.00
#
_symmetry.space_group_name_H-M   'P 1'
#
loop_
_entity.id
_entity.type
_entity.pdbx_description
1 polymer ?
#
loop_
_entity_poly.entity_id
_entity_poly.type
_entity_poly.pdbx_seq_one_letter_code
_entity_poly.pdbx_strand_id
1 'polypeptide(L)'
;MTRRAALSPAAVLSALVLAAGLVAAAPAPAQAAYIGFPDVPETDWYVTDGYLDYVEDHDLISGYADGTFGPAQPVTRAEAVTILWRMAGEPASQGAPVSFPDCDYSEASFYADAVTWACSEGVVSGYENGLFGPADPVTREQLAKMLASYAGEVAGLEVSSDGEALSGMGDAAAVSDFALEAVSWAADEGILTGDLSTGAPLIMPQRTAQRAHAAKMLTVFHRDVVAPTVEARVACGDGLGTTVLSAAEGGESYLFLPSNADLSAVELSFPDWFGEVRVSLDGSDSLSSVVGGGSLDLSALPVGIDGSRVLRYGTSAHATEQSLTIMVSSSVSSLYLTSEDPQNEGRHFVEASPDHSAKSKGSMTLVTSEGGIVYDGELTQIKGRGNSTWQADKKPYQIKLDKKCDLLQTGNEDNENKTWVLLAEAIDVTLAHNSVAFEIASALGLEGTPECEPVDLYYDGEYRGTYLLSEKVEVNDGRVDIHKLEDDIEEANEGVDVEELPVAQTTNRYGFSVQYVEGVADPADISGGYLIELDNAYYQGERCWFETSEGYFVVKEPENLSQAQMLYVSELMQEAIDSCSAEGVNPATGLPCSDYLDVDSLVRAHLINEFSKNVDWMSSSTYFYLPSASDEGMRHVFYAGPVWDFDSAFGVRVNDPSMNSSVGYYFSGEREPWFMASPIVSQRFEEVLDDELLPVLREFLSEDSDALKTFGDIENQLVGTQRMNQVLWGLTSYSDWIEPAPTYAGNMDYLEGWLRARTSWLEGQAR
;
A
#
# COMPACT_ATOMS: atom_id res chain seq x y z
N MET A 1 -7.19 112.48 8.37
CA MET A 1 -6.54 113.78 8.06
C MET A 1 -5.07 113.51 7.77
N THR A 2 -4.58 114.05 6.65
CA THR A 2 -3.15 114.33 6.29
C THR A 2 -2.15 113.16 6.37
N ARG A 3 -1.85 112.46 5.27
CA ARG A 3 -0.91 112.78 4.16
C ARG A 3 0.56 113.03 4.59
N ARG A 4 1.40 112.11 4.07
CA ARG A 4 2.67 112.29 3.33
C ARG A 4 3.83 113.03 4.02
N ALA A 5 4.99 112.40 3.99
CA ALA A 5 6.14 112.72 3.10
C ALA A 5 7.42 112.14 3.74
N ALA A 6 8.18 111.27 3.05
CA ALA A 6 9.32 111.63 2.16
C ALA A 6 10.43 112.37 2.93
N LEU A 7 11.72 112.09 2.83
CA LEU A 7 12.58 111.25 1.98
C LEU A 7 13.96 111.24 2.67
N SER A 8 14.77 110.25 2.30
CA SER A 8 16.19 109.91 2.59
C SER A 8 17.24 111.05 2.42
N PRO A 9 18.60 110.83 2.38
CA PRO A 9 19.44 109.64 2.63
C PRO A 9 20.82 109.88 3.34
N ALA A 10 21.59 108.79 3.48
CA ALA A 10 23.06 108.63 3.62
C ALA A 10 23.63 108.61 5.06
N ALA A 11 24.53 107.69 5.48
CA ALA A 11 25.51 106.88 4.74
C ALA A 11 25.90 105.55 5.45
N VAL A 12 26.03 104.50 4.64
CA VAL A 12 27.07 103.43 4.52
C VAL A 12 27.92 103.04 5.76
N LEU A 13 27.86 101.77 6.21
CA LEU A 13 28.89 100.72 5.98
C LEU A 13 28.57 99.39 6.70
N SER A 14 28.68 98.29 5.93
CA SER A 14 29.14 96.94 6.32
C SER A 14 28.27 96.05 7.23
N ALA A 15 27.56 95.08 6.64
CA ALA A 15 28.05 93.71 6.45
C ALA A 15 26.90 92.76 6.05
N LEU A 16 27.11 92.03 4.94
CA LEU A 16 26.41 90.82 4.48
C LEU A 16 26.22 89.79 5.63
N VAL A 17 25.23 88.89 5.73
CA VAL A 17 24.49 88.04 4.76
C VAL A 17 23.12 87.69 5.38
N LEU A 18 22.10 87.49 4.53
CA LEU A 18 20.76 86.95 4.81
C LEU A 18 20.76 85.69 5.71
N ALA A 19 19.94 85.71 6.76
CA ALA A 19 19.35 84.50 7.34
C ALA A 19 17.82 84.58 7.15
N ALA A 20 17.33 84.07 6.01
CA ALA A 20 15.91 83.80 5.82
C ALA A 20 15.64 82.36 6.27
N GLY A 21 14.74 82.20 7.24
CA GLY A 21 14.40 80.91 7.82
C GLY A 21 13.78 79.95 6.80
N LEU A 22 14.39 78.78 6.66
CA LEU A 22 13.73 77.57 6.22
C LEU A 22 13.11 76.93 7.48
N VAL A 23 11.79 76.82 7.53
CA VAL A 23 11.14 75.82 8.40
C VAL A 23 11.33 74.48 7.69
N ALA A 24 12.21 73.63 8.20
CA ALA A 24 12.30 72.25 7.77
C ALA A 24 11.02 71.53 8.23
N ALA A 25 10.20 71.07 7.28
CA ALA A 25 9.17 70.08 7.55
C ALA A 25 9.86 68.80 8.02
N ALA A 26 9.44 68.23 9.14
CA ALA A 26 9.87 66.90 9.56
C ALA A 26 9.51 65.89 8.46
N PRO A 27 10.38 64.91 8.15
CA PRO A 27 10.02 63.85 7.22
C PRO A 27 8.78 63.12 7.75
N ALA A 28 7.80 62.88 6.87
CA ALA A 28 6.71 61.97 7.17
C ALA A 28 7.30 60.61 7.55
N PRO A 29 6.75 59.89 8.55
CA PRO A 29 7.21 58.53 8.84
C PRO A 29 7.14 57.70 7.56
N ALA A 30 8.22 56.99 7.25
CA ALA A 30 8.24 56.08 6.12
C ALA A 30 7.06 55.09 6.28
N GLN A 31 6.20 55.00 5.27
CA GLN A 31 5.16 53.98 5.20
C GLN A 31 5.89 52.62 5.26
N ALA A 32 5.55 51.76 6.23
CA ALA A 32 6.11 50.42 6.27
C ALA A 32 5.79 49.71 4.93
N ALA A 33 6.81 49.11 4.33
CA ALA A 33 6.63 48.23 3.19
C ALA A 33 6.17 46.87 3.75
N TYR A 34 5.16 46.28 3.11
CA TYR A 34 4.50 45.05 3.55
C TYR A 34 4.62 44.02 2.41
N ILE A 35 4.91 42.76 2.74
CA ILE A 35 5.06 41.68 1.77
C ILE A 35 3.88 40.72 1.85
N GLY A 36 3.20 40.47 0.72
CA GLY A 36 2.07 39.54 0.58
C GLY A 36 0.80 39.95 1.35
N PHE A 37 0.94 40.20 2.65
CA PHE A 37 -0.08 40.52 3.63
C PHE A 37 0.01 41.96 4.14
N PRO A 38 -1.13 42.61 4.43
CA PRO A 38 -1.18 44.00 4.89
C PRO A 38 -0.77 44.18 6.37
N ASP A 39 -0.58 43.10 7.12
CA ASP A 39 -0.19 43.08 8.53
C ASP A 39 1.22 42.55 8.78
N VAL A 40 2.00 42.32 7.72
CA VAL A 40 3.37 41.79 7.79
C VAL A 40 4.39 42.79 7.21
N PRO A 41 5.06 43.59 8.06
CA PRO A 41 6.15 44.45 7.64
C PRO A 41 7.34 43.65 7.09
N GLU A 42 7.94 44.10 5.98
CA GLU A 42 9.14 43.50 5.38
C GLU A 42 10.36 43.42 6.32
N THR A 43 10.35 44.20 7.40
CA THR A 43 11.44 44.26 8.38
C THR A 43 11.28 43.31 9.56
N ASP A 44 10.17 42.59 9.66
CA ASP A 44 9.94 41.67 10.76
C ASP A 44 10.86 40.44 10.63
N TRP A 45 11.35 39.95 11.77
CA TRP A 45 12.35 38.88 11.81
C TRP A 45 11.90 37.61 11.07
N TYR A 46 10.63 37.25 11.17
CA TYR A 46 10.09 36.05 10.51
C TYR A 46 9.97 36.20 8.99
N VAL A 47 10.05 37.43 8.48
CA VAL A 47 10.17 37.72 7.04
C VAL A 47 11.65 37.72 6.65
N THR A 48 12.49 38.46 7.37
CA THR A 48 13.91 38.60 7.00
C THR A 48 14.69 37.29 7.11
N ASP A 49 14.26 36.41 8.01
CA ASP A 49 14.86 35.10 8.22
C ASP A 49 14.21 34.02 7.33
N GLY A 50 13.21 34.39 6.52
CA GLY A 50 12.57 33.53 5.50
C GLY A 50 11.55 32.52 6.04
N TYR A 51 11.11 32.65 7.29
CA TYR A 51 10.17 31.69 7.89
C TYR A 51 8.74 31.82 7.34
N LEU A 52 8.30 33.04 7.02
CA LEU A 52 6.98 33.27 6.42
C LEU A 52 6.85 32.57 5.07
N ASP A 53 7.74 32.92 4.14
CA ASP A 53 7.75 32.36 2.79
C ASP A 53 7.81 30.83 2.84
N TYR A 54 8.62 30.27 3.74
CA TYR A 54 8.74 28.81 3.89
C TYR A 54 7.41 28.14 4.27
N VAL A 55 6.71 28.64 5.30
CA VAL A 55 5.47 27.98 5.73
C VAL A 55 4.32 28.18 4.75
N GLU A 56 4.37 29.22 3.92
CA GLU A 56 3.41 29.40 2.82
C GLU A 56 3.71 28.46 1.65
N ASP A 57 4.98 28.36 1.23
CA ASP A 57 5.40 27.56 0.07
C ASP A 57 5.18 26.05 0.27
N HIS A 58 5.05 25.58 1.52
CA HIS A 58 4.82 24.17 1.88
C HIS A 58 3.45 23.93 2.50
N ASP A 59 2.52 24.90 2.39
CA ASP A 59 1.17 24.80 2.92
C ASP A 59 1.08 24.45 4.42
N LEU A 60 2.14 24.73 5.18
CA LEU A 60 2.21 24.53 6.62
C LEU A 60 1.43 25.60 7.36
N ILE A 61 1.48 26.87 6.92
CA ILE A 61 0.65 27.94 7.47
C ILE A 61 0.24 28.89 6.35
N SER A 62 -1.04 28.88 5.98
CA SER A 62 -1.61 29.83 5.03
C SER A 62 -2.14 31.09 5.72
N GLY A 63 -2.24 32.20 4.99
CA GLY A 63 -2.94 33.41 5.45
C GLY A 63 -4.44 33.21 5.67
N TYR A 64 -5.06 34.10 6.44
CA TYR A 64 -6.50 34.13 6.65
C TYR A 64 -7.24 34.62 5.40
N ALA A 65 -8.52 34.23 5.28
CA ALA A 65 -9.39 34.62 4.16
C ALA A 65 -9.60 36.14 4.03
N ASP A 66 -9.33 36.92 5.09
CA ASP A 66 -9.37 38.39 5.06
C ASP A 66 -8.10 39.02 4.44
N GLY A 67 -7.15 38.17 4.01
CA GLY A 67 -5.90 38.57 3.39
C GLY A 67 -4.82 38.96 4.38
N THR A 68 -4.96 38.65 5.67
CA THR A 68 -3.91 38.85 6.71
C THR A 68 -3.16 37.56 7.02
N PHE A 69 -1.93 37.67 7.53
CA PHE A 69 -1.22 36.50 8.08
C PHE A 69 -1.53 36.28 9.57
N GLY A 70 -1.77 37.35 10.32
CA GLY A 70 -2.03 37.33 11.75
C GLY A 70 -0.83 36.88 12.60
N PRO A 71 0.37 37.46 12.46
CA PRO A 71 1.61 36.97 13.08
C PRO A 71 1.55 36.87 14.62
N ALA A 72 0.75 37.72 15.26
CA ALA A 72 0.56 37.75 16.71
C ALA A 72 -0.63 36.91 17.21
N GLN A 73 -1.45 36.36 16.30
CA GLN A 73 -2.58 35.49 16.68
C GLN A 73 -2.04 34.15 17.20
N PRO A 74 -2.69 33.54 18.20
CA PRO A 74 -2.31 32.23 18.67
C PRO A 74 -2.64 31.15 17.63
N VAL A 75 -1.82 30.09 17.59
CA VAL A 75 -2.16 28.85 16.90
C VAL A 75 -3.04 28.01 17.83
N THR A 76 -4.15 27.52 17.32
CA THR A 76 -5.07 26.61 18.02
C THR A 76 -4.56 25.16 17.97
N ARG A 77 -5.05 24.30 18.87
CA ARG A 77 -4.73 22.87 18.86
C ARG A 77 -5.15 22.19 17.56
N ALA A 78 -6.34 22.51 17.03
CA ALA A 78 -6.80 21.98 15.75
C ALA A 78 -5.90 22.39 14.59
N GLU A 79 -5.50 23.67 14.51
CA GLU A 79 -4.53 24.12 13.52
C GLU A 79 -3.20 23.37 13.68
N ALA A 80 -2.65 23.28 14.90
CA ALA A 80 -1.37 22.62 15.14
C ALA A 80 -1.37 21.14 14.68
N VAL A 81 -2.41 20.36 14.98
CA VAL A 81 -2.47 18.96 14.50
C VAL A 81 -2.72 18.84 13.01
N THR A 82 -3.49 19.76 12.41
CA THR A 82 -3.71 19.78 10.95
C THR A 82 -2.41 20.00 10.20
N ILE A 83 -1.55 20.88 10.71
CA ILE A 83 -0.22 21.13 10.13
C ILE A 83 0.64 19.87 10.21
N LEU A 84 0.69 19.20 11.37
CA LEU A 84 1.48 17.99 11.53
C LEU A 84 0.95 16.83 10.66
N TRP A 85 -0.36 16.71 10.51
CA TRP A 85 -0.97 15.72 9.63
C TRP A 85 -0.61 15.94 8.15
N ARG A 86 -0.63 17.21 7.70
CA ARG A 86 -0.13 17.59 6.37
C ARG A 86 1.34 17.30 6.17
N MET A 87 2.16 17.60 7.18
CA MET A 87 3.59 17.27 7.16
C MET A 87 3.84 15.77 7.02
N ALA A 88 2.91 14.93 7.50
CA ALA A 88 2.98 13.48 7.33
C ALA A 88 2.40 12.97 6.00
N GLY A 89 1.96 13.85 5.09
CA GLY A 89 1.35 13.47 3.81
C GLY A 89 -0.16 13.19 3.89
N GLU A 90 -0.85 13.77 4.87
CA GLU A 90 -2.30 13.57 5.10
C GLU A 90 -2.73 12.09 5.18
N PRO A 91 -2.02 11.23 5.93
CA PRO A 91 -2.29 9.79 5.96
C PRO A 91 -3.66 9.50 6.57
N ALA A 92 -4.32 8.46 6.05
CA ALA A 92 -5.51 7.90 6.67
C ALA A 92 -5.16 7.27 8.03
N SER A 93 -6.05 7.41 9.01
CA SER A 93 -5.84 6.81 10.34
C SER A 93 -6.01 5.28 10.29
N GLN A 94 -5.03 4.53 10.79
CA GLN A 94 -5.06 3.06 10.82
C GLN A 94 -5.78 2.48 12.06
N GLY A 95 -6.21 3.33 13.00
CA GLY A 95 -6.82 2.94 14.27
C GLY A 95 -8.32 3.17 14.38
N ALA A 96 -8.96 2.58 15.40
CA ALA A 96 -10.34 2.91 15.74
C ALA A 96 -10.46 4.42 16.06
N PRO A 97 -11.44 5.13 15.49
CA PRO A 97 -11.50 6.58 15.60
C PRO A 97 -11.68 7.02 17.05
N VAL A 98 -10.70 7.77 17.57
CA VAL A 98 -10.81 8.44 18.87
C VAL A 98 -11.70 9.66 18.68
N SER A 99 -12.91 9.60 19.24
CA SER A 99 -13.87 10.71 19.15
C SER A 99 -13.93 11.52 20.45
N PHE A 100 -13.81 12.84 20.32
CA PHE A 100 -13.97 13.78 21.43
C PHE A 100 -15.31 14.52 21.33
N PRO A 101 -16.06 14.71 22.44
CA PRO A 101 -17.36 15.36 22.40
C PRO A 101 -17.37 16.81 21.90
N ASP A 102 -16.23 17.49 21.93
CA ASP A 102 -16.04 18.88 21.51
C ASP A 102 -15.41 19.03 20.11
N CYS A 103 -15.18 17.93 19.39
CA CYS A 103 -14.72 17.94 18.01
C CYS A 103 -15.88 17.81 17.01
N ASP A 104 -15.75 18.47 15.86
CA ASP A 104 -16.64 18.29 14.70
C ASP A 104 -16.03 17.23 13.78
N TYR A 105 -16.76 16.16 13.55
CA TYR A 105 -16.39 15.04 12.65
C TYR A 105 -17.29 14.98 11.42
N SER A 106 -17.95 16.08 11.07
CA SER A 106 -18.65 16.19 9.78
C SER A 106 -17.66 16.34 8.63
N GLU A 107 -18.09 16.00 7.41
CA GLU A 107 -17.30 16.18 6.17
C GLU A 107 -16.85 17.64 5.93
N ALA A 108 -17.45 18.62 6.63
CA ALA A 108 -17.07 20.02 6.55
C ALA A 108 -15.92 20.40 7.51
N SER A 109 -15.50 19.50 8.40
CA SER A 109 -14.46 19.75 9.40
C SER A 109 -13.08 19.70 8.76
N PHE A 110 -12.27 20.73 8.95
CA PHE A 110 -10.91 20.79 8.40
C PHE A 110 -9.87 20.01 9.23
N TYR A 111 -10.23 19.53 10.43
CA TYR A 111 -9.30 18.94 11.40
C TYR A 111 -9.73 17.56 11.90
N ALA A 112 -10.87 17.03 11.46
CA ALA A 112 -11.40 15.76 11.95
C ALA A 112 -10.41 14.60 11.73
N ASP A 113 -9.91 14.47 10.50
CA ASP A 113 -8.97 13.41 10.12
C ASP A 113 -7.63 13.62 10.81
N ALA A 114 -7.13 14.87 10.83
CA ALA A 114 -5.90 15.23 11.52
C ALA A 114 -5.93 14.92 13.02
N VAL A 115 -7.04 15.19 13.72
CA VAL A 115 -7.19 14.82 15.14
C VAL A 115 -7.21 13.31 15.31
N THR A 116 -7.92 12.61 14.43
CA THR A 116 -8.04 11.15 14.49
C THR A 116 -6.68 10.48 14.31
N TRP A 117 -5.95 10.89 13.27
CA TRP A 117 -4.59 10.46 13.00
C TRP A 117 -3.61 10.83 14.12
N ALA A 118 -3.58 12.11 14.54
CA ALA A 118 -2.60 12.55 15.54
C ALA A 118 -2.82 11.86 16.90
N CYS A 119 -4.04 11.40 17.19
CA CYS A 119 -4.31 10.56 18.35
C CYS A 119 -3.95 9.08 18.15
N SER A 120 -4.13 8.51 16.94
CA SER A 120 -3.74 7.12 16.67
C SER A 120 -2.22 6.95 16.73
N GLU A 121 -1.49 7.92 16.18
CA GLU A 121 -0.01 7.93 16.15
C GLU A 121 0.62 8.41 17.47
N GLY A 122 -0.16 8.75 18.50
CA GLY A 122 0.39 9.22 19.77
C GLY A 122 1.03 10.63 19.72
N VAL A 123 0.89 11.37 18.63
CA VAL A 123 1.36 12.76 18.49
C VAL A 123 0.69 13.68 19.52
N VAL A 124 -0.60 13.46 19.78
CA VAL A 124 -1.37 14.16 20.80
C VAL A 124 -2.33 13.24 21.55
N SER A 125 -2.73 13.68 22.74
CA SER A 125 -3.83 13.09 23.49
C SER A 125 -4.88 14.14 23.85
N GLY A 126 -6.09 13.67 24.16
CA GLY A 126 -7.13 14.48 24.77
C GLY A 126 -6.78 14.85 26.21
N TYR A 127 -7.43 15.89 26.72
CA TYR A 127 -7.32 16.29 28.11
C TYR A 127 -7.94 15.26 29.06
N GLU A 128 -7.53 15.27 30.33
CA GLU A 128 -8.04 14.36 31.38
C GLU A 128 -9.56 14.43 31.58
N ASN A 129 -10.19 15.53 31.16
CA ASN A 129 -11.64 15.72 31.23
C ASN A 129 -12.41 15.07 30.05
N GLY A 130 -11.72 14.39 29.13
CA GLY A 130 -12.28 13.73 27.97
C GLY A 130 -12.56 14.64 26.78
N LEU A 131 -12.04 15.88 26.77
CA LEU A 131 -12.15 16.83 25.67
C LEU A 131 -10.83 16.97 24.90
N PHE A 132 -10.89 17.42 23.64
CA PHE A 132 -9.68 17.71 22.86
C PHE A 132 -9.23 19.18 22.94
N GLY A 133 -10.20 20.11 23.00
CA GLY A 133 -9.99 21.55 22.95
C GLY A 133 -9.54 22.05 21.57
N PRO A 134 -10.27 21.82 20.48
CA PRO A 134 -9.80 22.17 19.12
C PRO A 134 -9.53 23.67 18.95
N ALA A 135 -10.31 24.54 19.61
CA ALA A 135 -10.15 25.98 19.57
C ALA A 135 -9.17 26.54 20.63
N ASP A 136 -8.63 25.69 21.51
CA ASP A 136 -7.74 26.15 22.57
C ASP A 136 -6.37 26.53 21.99
N PRO A 137 -5.79 27.67 22.38
CA PRO A 137 -4.47 28.07 21.89
C PRO A 137 -3.38 27.19 22.51
N VAL A 138 -2.45 26.70 21.70
CA VAL A 138 -1.29 25.93 22.20
C VAL A 138 -0.26 26.85 22.83
N THR A 139 0.32 26.43 23.97
CA THR A 139 1.50 27.09 24.54
C THR A 139 2.76 26.70 23.77
N ARG A 140 3.85 27.45 23.96
CA ARG A 140 5.15 27.15 23.34
C ARG A 140 5.70 25.79 23.79
N GLU A 141 5.55 25.44 25.07
CA GLU A 141 5.95 24.13 25.58
C GLU A 141 5.05 22.99 25.07
N GLN A 142 3.76 23.26 24.85
CA GLN A 142 2.85 22.29 24.22
C GLN A 142 3.20 22.07 22.76
N LEU A 143 3.47 23.13 21.98
CA LEU A 143 3.89 22.99 20.59
C LEU A 143 5.23 22.25 20.49
N ALA A 144 6.20 22.56 21.35
CA ALA A 144 7.45 21.78 21.42
C ALA A 144 7.21 20.30 21.75
N LYS A 145 6.29 20.01 22.69
CA LYS A 145 5.90 18.62 22.99
C LYS A 145 5.25 17.92 21.80
N MET A 146 4.39 18.60 21.05
CA MET A 146 3.77 18.05 19.84
C MET A 146 4.81 17.73 18.75
N LEU A 147 5.76 18.64 18.51
CA LEU A 147 6.85 18.41 17.54
C LEU A 147 7.76 17.27 17.97
N ALA A 148 8.10 17.19 19.26
CA ALA A 148 8.88 16.08 19.80
C ALA A 148 8.14 14.74 19.71
N SER A 149 6.83 14.73 20.00
CA SER A 149 6.02 13.53 19.83
C SER A 149 5.91 13.11 18.36
N TYR A 150 5.74 14.05 17.42
CA TYR A 150 5.85 13.75 16.00
C TYR A 150 7.22 13.16 15.65
N ALA A 151 8.30 13.79 16.13
CA ALA A 151 9.66 13.37 15.85
C ALA A 151 9.89 11.91 16.27
N GLY A 152 9.47 11.53 17.48
CA GLY A 152 9.65 10.17 18.00
C GLY A 152 8.66 9.15 17.43
N GLU A 153 7.37 9.47 17.41
CA GLU A 153 6.32 8.50 17.09
C GLU A 153 6.07 8.37 15.58
N VAL A 154 6.23 9.45 14.81
CA VAL A 154 5.96 9.47 13.37
C VAL A 154 7.24 9.42 12.55
N ALA A 155 8.24 10.25 12.89
CA ALA A 155 9.49 10.30 12.14
C ALA A 155 10.57 9.31 12.64
N GLY A 156 10.32 8.59 13.74
CA GLY A 156 11.25 7.62 14.32
C GLY A 156 12.56 8.20 14.85
N LEU A 157 12.63 9.52 15.07
CA LEU A 157 13.82 10.23 15.50
C LEU A 157 14.06 10.03 17.01
N GLU A 158 15.34 9.97 17.40
CA GLU A 158 15.70 9.97 18.81
C GLU A 158 15.44 11.36 19.42
N VAL A 159 14.46 11.43 20.33
CA VAL A 159 14.16 12.63 21.09
C VAL A 159 14.92 12.59 22.41
N SER A 160 16.20 13.01 22.37
CA SER A 160 17.04 13.08 23.56
C SER A 160 17.79 14.42 23.64
N SER A 161 18.21 14.80 24.84
CA SER A 161 18.86 16.07 25.10
C SER A 161 19.78 15.95 26.32
N ASP A 162 20.93 16.63 26.27
CA ASP A 162 21.80 16.80 27.45
C ASP A 162 21.39 18.00 28.33
N GLY A 163 20.45 18.82 27.83
CA GLY A 163 19.88 19.97 28.50
C GLY A 163 20.79 21.20 28.55
N GLU A 164 21.96 21.18 27.88
CA GLU A 164 22.90 22.29 27.93
C GLU A 164 22.30 23.56 27.32
N ALA A 165 21.66 23.48 26.14
CA ALA A 165 21.06 24.66 25.51
C ALA A 165 19.93 25.25 26.36
N LEU A 166 19.07 24.40 26.92
CA LEU A 166 17.98 24.82 27.80
C LEU A 166 18.52 25.50 29.07
N SER A 167 19.56 24.94 29.69
CA SER A 167 20.14 25.48 30.93
C SER A 167 20.70 26.90 30.78
N GLY A 168 21.06 27.29 29.55
CA GLY A 168 21.51 28.64 29.19
C GLY A 168 20.38 29.69 29.11
N MET A 169 19.11 29.27 29.15
CA MET A 169 17.95 30.16 29.00
C MET A 169 17.45 30.69 30.35
N GLY A 170 17.05 31.97 30.37
CA GLY A 170 16.80 32.72 31.60
C GLY A 170 15.58 32.25 32.42
N ASP A 171 14.69 31.50 31.80
CA ASP A 171 13.44 30.98 32.37
C ASP A 171 13.30 29.45 32.21
N ALA A 172 14.42 28.73 32.08
CA ALA A 172 14.43 27.27 31.99
C ALA A 172 13.64 26.57 33.12
N ALA A 173 13.73 27.10 34.35
CA ALA A 173 13.00 26.57 35.51
C ALA A 173 11.48 26.77 35.44
N ALA A 174 10.97 27.51 34.46
CA ALA A 174 9.54 27.69 34.26
C ALA A 174 8.93 26.59 33.38
N VAL A 175 9.74 25.75 32.70
CA VAL A 175 9.23 24.65 31.86
C VAL A 175 8.50 23.63 32.74
N SER A 176 7.29 23.24 32.33
CA SER A 176 6.50 22.24 33.05
C SER A 176 7.14 20.85 32.95
N ASP A 177 7.03 20.04 34.01
CA ASP A 177 7.63 18.69 34.06
C ASP A 177 7.25 17.81 32.85
N PHE A 178 5.99 17.89 32.39
CA PHE A 178 5.50 17.10 31.24
C PHE A 178 6.15 17.48 29.90
N ALA A 179 6.71 18.69 29.80
CA ALA A 179 7.30 19.23 28.58
C ALA A 179 8.83 19.34 28.66
N LEU A 180 9.44 19.02 29.79
CA LEU A 180 10.86 19.28 30.05
C LEU A 180 11.78 18.62 29.02
N GLU A 181 11.59 17.33 28.75
CA GLU A 181 12.37 16.59 27.74
C GLU A 181 12.20 17.19 26.34
N ALA A 182 10.95 17.40 25.91
CA ALA A 182 10.65 17.95 24.59
C ALA A 182 11.16 19.38 24.39
N VAL A 183 11.09 20.23 25.41
CA VAL A 183 11.61 21.60 25.36
C VAL A 183 13.14 21.61 25.40
N SER A 184 13.76 20.66 26.11
CA SER A 184 15.23 20.51 26.11
C SER A 184 15.73 20.12 24.72
N TRP A 185 15.13 19.07 24.15
CA TRP A 185 15.41 18.63 22.79
C TRP A 185 15.14 19.74 21.76
N ALA A 186 13.98 20.41 21.81
CA ALA A 186 13.67 21.50 20.90
C ALA A 186 14.64 22.69 21.02
N ALA A 187 15.26 22.89 22.19
CA ALA A 187 16.30 23.90 22.36
C ALA A 187 17.63 23.48 21.72
N ASP A 188 18.04 22.22 21.87
CA ASP A 188 19.25 21.66 21.26
C ASP A 188 19.16 21.65 19.72
N GLU A 189 18.00 21.25 19.17
CA GLU A 189 17.72 21.28 17.73
C GLU A 189 17.50 22.68 17.16
N GLY A 190 17.52 23.73 18.00
CA GLY A 190 17.29 25.10 17.58
C GLY A 190 15.85 25.39 17.13
N ILE A 191 14.91 24.45 17.27
CA ILE A 191 13.47 24.66 17.08
C ILE A 191 12.99 25.78 18.02
N LEU A 192 13.50 25.83 19.25
CA LEU A 192 13.17 26.82 20.27
C LEU A 192 14.44 27.56 20.74
N THR A 193 14.66 28.77 20.23
CA THR A 193 15.88 29.57 20.50
C THR A 193 15.71 30.66 21.55
N GLY A 194 14.49 30.85 22.06
CA GLY A 194 14.13 31.89 23.04
C GLY A 194 14.05 33.31 22.46
N ASP A 195 13.32 34.20 23.16
CA ASP A 195 13.20 35.62 22.85
C ASP A 195 14.40 36.38 23.43
N LEU A 196 15.14 37.10 22.58
CA LEU A 196 16.36 37.84 22.95
C LEU A 196 16.11 39.28 23.39
N SER A 197 14.87 39.75 23.46
CA SER A 197 14.51 41.15 23.77
C SER A 197 14.99 41.64 25.13
N THR A 198 15.32 40.73 26.06
CA THR A 198 15.80 41.04 27.41
C THR A 198 17.30 40.78 27.65
N GLY A 199 18.05 40.35 26.62
CA GLY A 199 19.51 40.13 26.68
C GLY A 199 19.97 38.72 27.06
N ALA A 200 19.12 37.90 27.69
CA ALA A 200 19.25 36.44 27.76
C ALA A 200 18.02 35.80 27.09
N PRO A 201 18.17 34.69 26.35
CA PRO A 201 17.04 34.04 25.67
C PRO A 201 16.00 33.57 26.69
N LEU A 202 14.73 33.93 26.45
CA LEU A 202 13.58 33.49 27.25
C LEU A 202 12.67 32.57 26.43
N ILE A 203 12.41 31.37 26.93
CA ILE A 203 11.54 30.37 26.33
C ILE A 203 10.08 30.84 26.36
N MET A 204 9.65 31.41 27.48
CA MET A 204 8.25 31.70 27.82
C MET A 204 7.33 30.48 27.64
N PRO A 205 7.57 29.37 28.35
CA PRO A 205 6.98 28.07 28.03
C PRO A 205 5.44 28.05 28.06
N GLN A 206 4.81 28.74 29.01
CA GLN A 206 3.33 28.83 29.12
C GLN A 206 2.71 29.94 28.27
N ARG A 207 3.49 30.74 27.55
CA ARG A 207 2.93 31.74 26.62
C ARG A 207 2.38 31.01 25.41
N THR A 208 1.25 31.49 24.87
CA THR A 208 0.68 30.97 23.63
C THR A 208 1.67 31.08 22.48
N ALA A 209 1.80 30.03 21.67
CA ALA A 209 2.56 30.06 20.43
C ALA A 209 1.79 30.94 19.45
N GLN A 210 2.40 32.08 19.09
CA GLN A 210 1.85 32.96 18.07
C GLN A 210 2.23 32.43 16.69
N ARG A 211 1.46 32.73 15.65
CA ARG A 211 1.70 32.23 14.29
C ARG A 211 3.12 32.51 13.77
N ALA A 212 3.70 33.68 14.05
CA ALA A 212 5.10 33.95 13.71
C ALA A 212 6.10 33.04 14.46
N HIS A 213 5.83 32.70 15.72
CA HIS A 213 6.66 31.76 16.48
C HIS A 213 6.49 30.32 15.97
N ALA A 214 5.25 29.92 15.68
CA ALA A 214 4.95 28.62 15.12
C ALA A 214 5.60 28.47 13.75
N ALA A 215 5.55 29.50 12.90
CA ALA A 215 6.23 29.50 11.60
C ALA A 215 7.72 29.17 11.75
N LYS A 216 8.42 29.85 12.65
CA LYS A 216 9.83 29.54 12.93
C LYS A 216 10.05 28.12 13.46
N MET A 217 9.23 27.68 14.43
CA MET A 217 9.38 26.34 15.02
C MET A 217 9.13 25.25 13.97
N LEU A 218 8.09 25.40 13.16
CA LEU A 218 7.71 24.48 12.09
C LEU A 218 8.73 24.50 10.95
N THR A 219 9.21 25.67 10.53
CA THR A 219 10.27 25.73 9.51
C THR A 219 11.52 25.02 9.98
N VAL A 220 12.03 25.31 11.19
CA VAL A 220 13.24 24.62 11.67
C VAL A 220 12.99 23.12 11.82
N PHE A 221 11.83 22.74 12.36
CA PHE A 221 11.52 21.32 12.51
C PHE A 221 11.43 20.59 11.16
N HIS A 222 10.60 21.08 10.23
CA HIS A 222 10.38 20.47 8.92
C HIS A 222 11.64 20.53 8.04
N ARG A 223 12.35 21.67 8.04
CA ARG A 223 13.50 21.90 7.17
C ARG A 223 14.79 21.27 7.71
N ASP A 224 15.04 21.40 9.02
CA ASP A 224 16.35 21.13 9.61
C ASP A 224 16.41 19.84 10.45
N VAL A 225 15.26 19.33 10.90
CA VAL A 225 15.20 18.19 11.84
C VAL A 225 14.61 16.95 11.18
N VAL A 226 13.51 17.08 10.45
CA VAL A 226 12.89 15.98 9.71
C VAL A 226 13.67 15.74 8.41
N ALA A 227 14.03 14.48 8.13
CA ALA A 227 14.66 14.12 6.87
C ALA A 227 13.67 14.35 5.70
N PRO A 228 14.09 14.98 4.59
CA PRO A 228 13.21 15.23 3.45
C PRO A 228 12.89 13.91 2.74
N THR A 229 11.78 13.89 2.01
CA THR A 229 11.58 12.83 1.03
C THR A 229 12.59 13.04 -0.10
N VAL A 230 13.44 12.05 -0.33
CA VAL A 230 14.39 12.04 -1.45
C VAL A 230 13.69 11.41 -2.64
N GLU A 231 13.65 12.15 -3.75
CA GLU A 231 13.18 11.62 -5.02
C GLU A 231 14.37 11.10 -5.82
N ALA A 232 14.24 9.91 -6.40
CA ALA A 232 15.18 9.35 -7.34
C ALA A 232 14.49 9.17 -8.70
N ARG A 233 15.03 9.80 -9.74
CA ARG A 233 14.68 9.43 -11.12
C ARG A 233 15.59 8.31 -11.57
N VAL A 234 14.96 7.18 -11.91
CA VAL A 234 15.63 5.99 -12.42
C VAL A 234 15.32 5.88 -13.90
N ALA A 235 16.36 5.80 -14.73
CA ALA A 235 16.18 5.50 -16.14
C ALA A 235 15.74 4.05 -16.29
N CYS A 236 14.56 3.85 -16.86
CA CYS A 236 14.06 2.59 -17.38
C CYS A 236 14.29 2.56 -18.90
N GLY A 237 14.15 1.39 -19.54
CA GLY A 237 14.41 1.17 -20.97
C GLY A 237 13.93 2.31 -21.89
N ASP A 238 14.68 2.56 -22.97
CA ASP A 238 14.44 3.63 -23.97
C ASP A 238 14.37 5.08 -23.43
N GLY A 239 14.80 5.33 -22.19
CA GLY A 239 14.90 6.68 -21.61
C GLY A 239 13.63 7.15 -20.92
N LEU A 240 12.70 6.24 -20.62
CA LEU A 240 11.58 6.50 -19.71
C LEU A 240 12.14 6.69 -18.29
N GLY A 241 11.85 7.82 -17.65
CA GLY A 241 12.28 8.06 -16.27
C GLY A 241 11.12 7.82 -15.31
N THR A 242 11.25 6.87 -14.39
CA THR A 242 10.30 6.68 -13.28
C THR A 242 10.83 7.36 -12.02
N THR A 243 9.93 7.91 -11.22
CA THR A 243 10.27 8.52 -9.93
C THR A 243 10.07 7.48 -8.83
N VAL A 244 11.08 7.32 -7.98
CA VAL A 244 11.04 6.52 -6.76
C VAL A 244 11.23 7.47 -5.58
N LEU A 245 10.37 7.37 -4.57
CA LEU A 245 10.45 8.15 -3.34
C LEU A 245 11.16 7.35 -2.26
N SER A 246 11.95 8.04 -1.43
CA SER A 246 12.48 7.42 -0.21
C SER A 246 11.37 7.16 0.80
N ALA A 247 11.48 6.07 1.54
CA ALA A 247 10.64 5.78 2.70
C ALA A 247 11.39 6.08 4.00
N ALA A 248 10.68 6.39 5.07
CA ALA A 248 11.25 6.46 6.42
C ALA A 248 10.74 5.26 7.22
N GLU A 249 11.65 4.48 7.80
CA GLU A 249 11.33 3.27 8.55
C GLU A 249 12.29 3.10 9.73
N GLY A 250 11.76 2.87 10.93
CA GLY A 250 12.58 2.72 12.14
C GLY A 250 13.53 3.88 12.45
N GLY A 251 13.24 5.10 12.00
CA GLY A 251 14.11 6.29 12.17
C GLY A 251 15.24 6.42 11.13
N GLU A 252 15.28 5.53 10.14
CA GLU A 252 16.21 5.59 9.01
C GLU A 252 15.47 5.91 7.71
N SER A 253 16.14 6.59 6.78
CA SER A 253 15.60 6.84 5.44
C SER A 253 16.14 5.81 4.46
N TYR A 254 15.25 5.25 3.64
CA TYR A 254 15.55 4.20 2.67
C TYR A 254 15.18 4.62 1.26
N LEU A 255 16.02 4.31 0.29
CA LEU A 255 15.70 4.37 -1.13
C LEU A 255 15.76 2.96 -1.72
N PHE A 256 14.59 2.42 -2.09
CA PHE A 256 14.46 1.09 -2.67
C PHE A 256 14.48 1.19 -4.19
N LEU A 257 15.61 0.83 -4.81
CA LEU A 257 15.79 0.92 -6.25
C LEU A 257 15.45 -0.42 -6.95
N PRO A 258 14.90 -0.36 -8.17
CA PRO A 258 14.50 -1.54 -8.92
C PRO A 258 15.72 -2.36 -9.40
N SER A 259 15.50 -3.62 -9.77
CA SER A 259 16.55 -4.55 -10.25
C SER A 259 17.35 -3.99 -11.43
N ASN A 260 16.71 -3.22 -12.30
CA ASN A 260 17.28 -2.65 -13.52
C ASN A 260 17.88 -1.25 -13.32
N ALA A 261 18.01 -0.73 -12.09
CA ALA A 261 18.53 0.60 -11.85
C ALA A 261 20.01 0.73 -12.26
N ASP A 262 20.30 1.68 -13.17
CA ASP A 262 21.69 2.10 -13.43
C ASP A 262 22.18 3.03 -12.32
N LEU A 263 22.84 2.43 -11.32
CA LEU A 263 23.41 3.15 -10.18
C LEU A 263 24.43 4.23 -10.57
N SER A 264 24.99 4.20 -11.79
CA SER A 264 25.91 5.24 -12.25
C SER A 264 25.20 6.49 -12.77
N ALA A 265 23.88 6.43 -12.95
CA ALA A 265 23.08 7.42 -13.64
C ALA A 265 21.83 7.90 -12.86
N VAL A 266 21.70 7.55 -11.57
CA VAL A 266 20.54 7.94 -10.74
C VAL A 266 20.54 9.45 -10.49
N GLU A 267 19.44 10.13 -10.80
CA GLU A 267 19.28 11.55 -10.47
C GLU A 267 18.52 11.68 -9.15
N LEU A 268 19.11 12.36 -8.17
CA LEU A 268 18.44 12.65 -6.90
C LEU A 268 17.94 14.09 -6.86
N SER A 269 16.72 14.29 -6.37
CA SER A 269 16.16 15.58 -5.97
C SER A 269 15.73 15.55 -4.51
N PHE A 270 15.81 16.72 -3.89
CA PHE A 270 15.42 16.96 -2.49
C PHE A 270 14.42 18.13 -2.49
N PRO A 271 13.17 17.89 -2.96
CA PRO A 271 12.19 18.96 -3.20
C PRO A 271 11.91 19.80 -1.95
N ASP A 272 11.94 19.18 -0.77
CA ASP A 272 11.61 19.83 0.51
C ASP A 272 12.78 20.62 1.13
N TRP A 273 13.97 20.55 0.52
CA TRP A 273 15.19 21.19 1.02
C TRP A 273 15.63 22.39 0.19
N PHE A 274 16.01 23.46 0.89
CA PHE A 274 16.47 24.70 0.29
C PHE A 274 17.98 24.85 0.41
N GLY A 275 18.60 25.29 -0.67
CA GLY A 275 20.02 25.54 -0.75
C GLY A 275 20.78 24.38 -1.40
N GLU A 276 22.10 24.52 -1.45
CA GLU A 276 22.97 23.54 -2.07
C GLU A 276 23.05 22.29 -1.20
N VAL A 277 22.39 21.21 -1.63
CA VAL A 277 22.54 19.89 -1.03
C VAL A 277 23.91 19.34 -1.42
N ARG A 278 24.64 18.86 -0.42
CA ARG A 278 25.93 18.21 -0.59
C ARG A 278 25.86 16.78 -0.09
N VAL A 279 26.60 15.91 -0.76
CA VAL A 279 26.68 14.49 -0.45
C VAL A 279 28.12 14.00 -0.27
N SER A 280 28.26 12.89 0.43
CA SER A 280 29.49 12.09 0.52
C SER A 280 29.34 10.79 -0.26
N LEU A 281 30.15 10.64 -1.33
CA LEU A 281 30.14 9.45 -2.20
C LEU A 281 31.24 8.44 -1.87
N ASP A 282 32.22 8.83 -1.06
CA ASP A 282 33.36 7.98 -0.67
C ASP A 282 33.23 7.43 0.76
N GLY A 283 32.10 7.70 1.43
CA GLY A 283 31.86 7.33 2.81
C GLY A 283 32.66 8.17 3.82
N SER A 284 33.32 9.25 3.39
CA SER A 284 34.01 10.17 4.30
C SER A 284 33.03 11.08 5.05
N ASP A 285 33.47 11.66 6.17
CA ASP A 285 32.71 12.68 6.92
C ASP A 285 32.59 14.04 6.18
N SER A 286 33.10 14.14 4.95
CA SER A 286 33.16 15.41 4.21
C SER A 286 32.15 15.43 3.06
N LEU A 287 31.03 16.15 3.25
CA LEU A 287 30.10 16.48 2.18
C LEU A 287 30.78 17.41 1.16
N SER A 288 31.08 16.89 -0.03
CA SER A 288 31.92 17.58 -1.01
C SER A 288 31.32 17.66 -2.42
N SER A 289 30.37 16.80 -2.75
CA SER A 289 29.71 16.78 -4.06
C SER A 289 28.36 17.49 -3.98
N VAL A 290 28.07 18.37 -4.93
CA VAL A 290 26.81 19.13 -4.99
C VAL A 290 25.77 18.33 -5.77
N VAL A 291 24.58 18.15 -5.19
CA VAL A 291 23.42 17.63 -5.93
C VAL A 291 22.75 18.81 -6.62
N GLY A 292 22.82 18.83 -7.95
CA GLY A 292 22.39 19.96 -8.77
C GLY A 292 21.87 19.53 -10.13
N GLY A 293 20.76 18.78 -10.13
CA GLY A 293 20.00 18.43 -11.33
C GLY A 293 20.75 17.55 -12.35
N GLY A 294 21.73 16.76 -11.91
CA GLY A 294 22.45 15.81 -12.74
C GLY A 294 22.67 14.48 -12.01
N SER A 295 22.95 13.43 -12.77
CA SER A 295 23.12 12.07 -12.25
C SER A 295 24.26 11.96 -11.24
N LEU A 296 24.02 11.13 -10.23
CA LEU A 296 24.93 10.76 -9.17
C LEU A 296 25.38 9.30 -9.38
N ASP A 297 26.68 9.04 -9.28
CA ASP A 297 27.21 7.68 -9.35
C ASP A 297 27.14 7.02 -7.96
N LEU A 298 25.97 6.45 -7.66
CA LEU A 298 25.71 5.69 -6.43
C LEU A 298 26.51 4.38 -6.38
N SER A 299 27.00 3.88 -7.52
CA SER A 299 27.82 2.66 -7.56
C SER A 299 29.17 2.84 -6.85
N ALA A 300 29.63 4.08 -6.72
CA ALA A 300 30.87 4.44 -6.04
C ALA A 300 30.79 4.32 -4.50
N LEU A 301 29.59 4.32 -3.92
CA LEU A 301 29.40 4.18 -2.48
C LEU A 301 29.91 2.82 -1.98
N PRO A 302 30.45 2.73 -0.75
CA PRO A 302 30.75 1.44 -0.13
C PRO A 302 29.51 0.55 -0.02
N VAL A 303 29.67 -0.75 -0.27
CA VAL A 303 28.60 -1.75 -0.16
C VAL A 303 28.67 -2.41 1.23
N GLY A 304 27.56 -2.39 1.95
CA GLY A 304 27.35 -3.07 3.21
C GLY A 304 27.31 -4.60 3.07
N ILE A 305 27.29 -5.30 4.20
CA ILE A 305 27.26 -6.78 4.23
C ILE A 305 25.94 -7.32 3.65
N ASP A 306 24.86 -6.58 3.84
CA ASP A 306 23.52 -6.86 3.35
C ASP A 306 23.29 -6.40 1.90
N GLY A 307 24.29 -5.78 1.26
CA GLY A 307 24.21 -5.23 -0.09
C GLY A 307 23.73 -3.77 -0.15
N SER A 308 23.36 -3.17 0.99
CA SER A 308 22.93 -1.77 1.05
C SER A 308 24.11 -0.80 0.85
N ARG A 309 23.80 0.46 0.57
CA ARG A 309 24.78 1.56 0.48
C ARG A 309 24.26 2.73 1.29
N VAL A 310 25.13 3.49 1.95
CA VAL A 310 24.70 4.65 2.74
C VAL A 310 25.22 5.92 2.09
N LEU A 311 24.30 6.77 1.63
CA LEU A 311 24.58 8.12 1.15
C LEU A 311 24.38 9.10 2.29
N ARG A 312 25.45 9.82 2.69
CA ARG A 312 25.34 10.91 3.67
C ARG A 312 25.10 12.22 2.93
N TYR A 313 24.16 13.02 3.41
CA TYR A 313 23.74 14.25 2.74
C TYR A 313 23.35 15.36 3.74
N GLY A 314 23.43 16.61 3.28
CA GLY A 314 23.13 17.79 4.09
C GLY A 314 23.20 19.07 3.26
N THR A 315 22.59 20.16 3.71
CA THR A 315 22.76 21.46 3.05
C THR A 315 23.88 22.26 3.71
N SER A 316 24.40 23.27 3.01
CA SER A 316 25.34 24.24 3.62
C SER A 316 24.78 25.01 4.83
N ALA A 317 23.45 24.97 5.05
CA ALA A 317 22.76 25.64 6.16
C ALA A 317 22.43 24.71 7.33
N HIS A 318 22.50 23.37 7.16
CA HIS A 318 22.20 22.41 8.22
C HIS A 318 23.44 22.12 9.09
N ALA A 319 23.22 22.08 10.41
CA ALA A 319 24.22 21.64 11.37
C ALA A 319 24.25 20.10 11.50
N THR A 320 23.14 19.43 11.20
CA THR A 320 22.96 17.97 11.34
C THR A 320 22.96 17.30 9.98
N GLU A 321 23.85 16.33 9.80
CA GLU A 321 23.98 15.53 8.59
C GLU A 321 22.98 14.37 8.61
N GLN A 322 22.36 14.09 7.46
CA GLN A 322 21.38 13.02 7.28
C GLN A 322 21.98 11.83 6.51
N SER A 323 21.35 10.66 6.60
CA SER A 323 21.76 9.44 5.90
C SER A 323 20.58 8.84 5.12
N LEU A 324 20.87 8.31 3.93
CA LEU A 324 19.94 7.58 3.07
C LEU A 324 20.52 6.20 2.77
N THR A 325 19.84 5.15 3.24
CA THR A 325 20.17 3.75 2.99
C THR A 325 19.56 3.33 1.64
N ILE A 326 20.42 3.09 0.66
CA ILE A 326 20.03 2.67 -0.68
C ILE A 326 20.08 1.14 -0.74
N MET A 327 18.95 0.54 -1.06
CA MET A 327 18.81 -0.88 -1.35
C MET A 327 18.44 -1.06 -2.81
N VAL A 328 18.89 -2.15 -3.41
CA VAL A 328 18.63 -2.45 -4.82
C VAL A 328 18.09 -3.86 -4.91
N SER A 329 16.96 -4.02 -5.60
CA SER A 329 16.39 -5.32 -5.89
C SER A 329 17.29 -6.16 -6.80
N SER A 330 16.89 -7.41 -7.01
CA SER A 330 17.50 -8.28 -8.00
C SER A 330 16.48 -9.28 -8.55
N SER A 331 16.61 -9.62 -9.83
CA SER A 331 15.92 -10.75 -10.48
C SER A 331 14.39 -10.65 -10.62
N VAL A 332 13.78 -9.57 -10.14
CA VAL A 332 12.34 -9.31 -10.31
C VAL A 332 12.09 -8.09 -11.17
N SER A 333 10.97 -8.12 -11.90
CA SER A 333 10.45 -6.99 -12.66
C SER A 333 9.96 -5.89 -11.71
N SER A 334 9.89 -4.66 -12.20
CA SER A 334 9.38 -3.51 -11.45
C SER A 334 8.13 -2.96 -12.12
N LEU A 335 7.08 -2.79 -11.32
CA LEU A 335 5.77 -2.34 -11.75
C LEU A 335 5.49 -0.98 -11.12
N TYR A 336 5.36 0.05 -11.95
CA TYR A 336 5.06 1.41 -11.56
C TYR A 336 3.60 1.71 -11.83
N LEU A 337 2.82 1.96 -10.79
CA LEU A 337 1.48 2.54 -10.86
C LEU A 337 1.57 4.04 -10.59
N THR A 338 0.94 4.84 -11.42
CA THR A 338 0.86 6.30 -11.24
C THR A 338 -0.58 6.75 -11.41
N SER A 339 -1.19 7.26 -10.36
CA SER A 339 -2.54 7.79 -10.36
C SER A 339 -2.64 9.05 -11.24
N GLU A 340 -3.79 9.26 -11.90
CA GLU A 340 -4.06 10.49 -12.65
C GLU A 340 -4.10 11.73 -11.73
N ASP A 341 -4.59 11.55 -10.50
CA ASP A 341 -4.61 12.55 -9.42
C ASP A 341 -4.07 11.93 -8.12
N PRO A 342 -2.73 11.85 -7.95
CA PRO A 342 -2.12 11.25 -6.76
C PRO A 342 -2.50 11.96 -5.45
N GLN A 343 -2.94 13.22 -5.50
CA GLN A 343 -3.29 14.01 -4.31
C GLN A 343 -4.67 13.65 -3.78
N ASN A 344 -5.67 13.52 -4.65
CA ASN A 344 -7.07 13.32 -4.21
C ASN A 344 -7.58 11.90 -4.47
N GLU A 345 -7.10 11.24 -5.52
CA GLU A 345 -7.52 9.91 -5.94
C GLU A 345 -6.32 8.96 -6.05
N GLY A 346 -5.27 9.19 -5.26
CA GLY A 346 -4.03 8.41 -5.25
C GLY A 346 -4.10 7.10 -4.45
N ARG A 347 -2.93 6.51 -4.18
CA ARG A 347 -2.79 5.31 -3.33
C ARG A 347 -3.56 5.41 -2.02
N HIS A 348 -3.37 6.50 -1.28
CA HIS A 348 -4.03 6.70 0.02
C HIS A 348 -5.56 6.67 -0.07
N PHE A 349 -6.13 7.25 -1.13
CA PHE A 349 -7.57 7.19 -1.39
C PHE A 349 -8.05 5.75 -1.64
N VAL A 350 -7.30 4.97 -2.43
CA VAL A 350 -7.63 3.56 -2.71
C VAL A 350 -7.50 2.70 -1.44
N GLU A 351 -6.41 2.83 -0.69
CA GLU A 351 -6.15 2.05 0.52
C GLU A 351 -7.08 2.43 1.70
N ALA A 352 -7.62 3.66 1.72
CA ALA A 352 -8.55 4.12 2.76
C ALA A 352 -9.96 3.53 2.64
N SER A 353 -10.30 2.87 1.54
CA SER A 353 -11.63 2.27 1.32
C SER A 353 -11.83 1.05 2.22
N PRO A 354 -12.76 1.06 3.20
CA PRO A 354 -12.94 -0.07 4.12
C PRO A 354 -13.38 -1.36 3.43
N ASP A 355 -14.12 -1.22 2.33
CA ASP A 355 -14.70 -2.27 1.49
C ASP A 355 -14.04 -2.36 0.11
N HIS A 356 -12.81 -1.82 -0.03
CA HIS A 356 -12.02 -1.84 -1.27
C HIS A 356 -12.78 -1.38 -2.55
N SER A 357 -13.81 -0.54 -2.40
CA SER A 357 -14.65 -0.05 -3.48
C SER A 357 -14.12 1.20 -4.19
N ALA A 358 -13.24 1.97 -3.52
CA ALA A 358 -12.57 3.12 -4.12
C ALA A 358 -11.74 2.71 -5.34
N LYS A 359 -11.88 3.49 -6.42
CA LYS A 359 -11.25 3.23 -7.72
C LYS A 359 -10.53 4.49 -8.17
N SER A 360 -9.24 4.33 -8.47
CA SER A 360 -8.45 5.35 -9.16
C SER A 360 -8.29 4.99 -10.64
N LYS A 361 -7.91 5.98 -11.44
CA LYS A 361 -7.37 5.81 -12.79
C LYS A 361 -5.92 6.24 -12.79
N GLY A 362 -5.16 5.80 -13.77
CA GLY A 362 -3.74 6.10 -13.80
C GLY A 362 -3.06 5.59 -15.04
N SER A 363 -1.75 5.42 -14.95
CA SER A 363 -0.92 4.72 -15.92
C SER A 363 -0.12 3.62 -15.23
N MET A 364 0.37 2.68 -16.03
CA MET A 364 1.30 1.65 -15.59
C MET A 364 2.50 1.56 -16.52
N THR A 365 3.68 1.40 -15.92
CA THR A 365 4.86 0.90 -16.61
C THR A 365 5.34 -0.38 -15.93
N LEU A 366 5.48 -1.47 -16.69
CA LEU A 366 6.09 -2.72 -16.23
C LEU A 366 7.42 -2.93 -16.95
N VAL A 367 8.50 -3.08 -16.17
CA VAL A 367 9.87 -3.17 -16.66
C VAL A 367 10.53 -4.45 -16.15
N THR A 368 11.15 -5.24 -17.03
CA THR A 368 11.88 -6.46 -16.64
C THR A 368 13.11 -6.14 -15.80
N SER A 369 13.66 -7.15 -15.13
CA SER A 369 14.92 -7.04 -14.38
C SER A 369 16.11 -6.56 -15.23
N GLU A 370 16.07 -6.76 -16.54
CA GLU A 370 17.08 -6.33 -17.51
C GLU A 370 16.78 -4.97 -18.14
N GLY A 371 15.67 -4.33 -17.77
CA GLY A 371 15.26 -3.01 -18.25
C GLY A 371 14.39 -3.01 -19.51
N GLY A 372 13.87 -4.17 -19.94
CA GLY A 372 12.92 -4.24 -21.05
C GLY A 372 11.53 -3.75 -20.66
N ILE A 373 10.86 -2.95 -21.49
CA ILE A 373 9.48 -2.51 -21.22
C ILE A 373 8.51 -3.60 -21.70
N VAL A 374 7.72 -4.14 -20.78
CA VAL A 374 6.66 -5.11 -21.05
C VAL A 374 5.36 -4.38 -21.38
N TYR A 375 5.01 -3.40 -20.56
CA TYR A 375 3.82 -2.57 -20.73
C TYR A 375 4.13 -1.13 -20.38
N ASP A 376 3.59 -0.22 -21.17
CA ASP A 376 3.54 1.22 -20.92
C ASP A 376 2.22 1.74 -21.51
N GLY A 377 1.34 2.26 -20.64
CA GLY A 377 -0.02 2.64 -21.03
C GLY A 377 -0.93 3.05 -19.87
N GLU A 378 -2.16 3.42 -20.22
CA GLU A 378 -3.17 3.89 -19.27
C GLU A 378 -3.86 2.72 -18.56
N LEU A 379 -4.22 2.94 -17.30
CA LEU A 379 -5.08 2.10 -16.49
C LEU A 379 -6.46 2.74 -16.36
N THR A 380 -7.48 1.98 -16.77
CA THR A 380 -8.88 2.36 -16.58
C THR A 380 -9.37 2.16 -15.15
N GLN A 381 -8.62 1.42 -14.33
CA GLN A 381 -8.92 1.17 -12.92
C GLN A 381 -7.68 0.70 -12.17
N ILE A 382 -7.48 1.25 -10.97
CA ILE A 382 -6.68 0.70 -9.86
C ILE A 382 -7.63 0.64 -8.66
N LYS A 383 -7.79 -0.52 -8.04
CA LYS A 383 -8.62 -0.68 -6.85
C LYS A 383 -8.02 -1.70 -5.88
N GLY A 384 -8.45 -1.64 -4.62
CA GLY A 384 -8.20 -2.71 -3.67
C GLY A 384 -8.90 -4.02 -4.04
N ARG A 385 -8.46 -5.13 -3.46
CA ARG A 385 -9.15 -6.42 -3.56
C ARG A 385 -8.99 -7.26 -2.30
N GLY A 386 -9.64 -8.42 -2.29
CA GLY A 386 -9.49 -9.43 -1.24
C GLY A 386 -10.45 -9.21 -0.07
N ASN A 387 -10.77 -10.30 0.62
CA ASN A 387 -11.64 -10.28 1.80
C ASN A 387 -10.78 -10.10 3.05
N SER A 388 -10.34 -11.21 3.65
CA SER A 388 -9.46 -11.20 4.83
C SER A 388 -8.14 -10.45 4.59
N THR A 389 -7.54 -10.60 3.41
CA THR A 389 -6.25 -9.97 3.06
C THR A 389 -6.34 -8.46 2.93
N TRP A 390 -7.51 -7.88 2.68
CA TRP A 390 -7.70 -6.43 2.69
C TRP A 390 -7.50 -5.82 4.08
N GLN A 391 -7.60 -6.62 5.15
CA GLN A 391 -7.39 -6.17 6.52
C GLN A 391 -5.91 -6.07 6.92
N ALA A 392 -4.98 -6.57 6.10
CA ALA A 392 -3.54 -6.45 6.35
C ALA A 392 -3.04 -5.02 6.07
N ASP A 393 -1.92 -4.62 6.67
CA ASP A 393 -1.33 -3.29 6.42
C ASP A 393 -0.85 -3.15 4.97
N LYS A 394 -0.27 -4.22 4.43
CA LYS A 394 0.14 -4.32 3.02
C LYS A 394 -1.06 -4.75 2.16
N LYS A 395 -1.63 -3.79 1.42
CA LYS A 395 -2.88 -3.96 0.67
C LYS A 395 -2.69 -4.64 -0.69
N PRO A 396 -3.50 -5.66 -1.06
CA PRO A 396 -3.51 -6.23 -2.40
C PRO A 396 -4.38 -5.43 -3.38
N TYR A 397 -4.06 -5.51 -4.68
CA TYR A 397 -4.71 -4.68 -5.72
C TYR A 397 -5.26 -5.50 -6.89
N GLN A 398 -6.24 -4.91 -7.58
CA GLN A 398 -6.63 -5.28 -8.93
C GLN A 398 -6.43 -4.07 -9.85
N ILE A 399 -5.86 -4.31 -11.02
CA ILE A 399 -5.63 -3.29 -12.06
C ILE A 399 -6.38 -3.65 -13.35
N LYS A 400 -6.81 -2.65 -14.11
CA LYS A 400 -7.44 -2.81 -15.43
C LYS A 400 -6.77 -1.97 -16.50
N LEU A 401 -6.04 -2.62 -17.39
CA LEU A 401 -5.32 -2.02 -18.52
C LEU A 401 -6.29 -1.42 -19.55
N ASP A 402 -5.86 -0.39 -20.28
CA ASP A 402 -6.59 0.16 -21.43
C ASP A 402 -6.64 -0.81 -22.63
N LYS A 403 -5.57 -1.57 -22.84
CA LYS A 403 -5.36 -2.57 -23.89
C LYS A 403 -4.96 -3.92 -23.28
N LYS A 404 -5.36 -5.02 -23.92
CA LYS A 404 -4.93 -6.37 -23.52
C LYS A 404 -3.40 -6.45 -23.63
N CYS A 405 -2.76 -7.14 -22.70
CA CYS A 405 -1.32 -7.41 -22.71
C CYS A 405 -1.04 -8.65 -21.88
N ASP A 406 -0.14 -9.50 -22.35
CA ASP A 406 0.47 -10.58 -21.59
C ASP A 406 1.57 -9.98 -20.70
N LEU A 407 1.22 -9.63 -19.46
CA LEU A 407 2.17 -9.02 -18.52
C LEU A 407 3.21 -10.01 -17.99
N LEU A 408 2.93 -11.32 -18.06
CA LEU A 408 3.83 -12.37 -17.59
C LEU A 408 4.80 -12.83 -18.68
N GLN A 409 4.61 -12.39 -19.92
CA GLN A 409 5.46 -12.72 -21.08
C GLN A 409 5.53 -14.24 -21.32
N THR A 410 4.40 -14.92 -21.14
CA THR A 410 4.24 -16.36 -21.38
C THR A 410 4.47 -16.70 -22.85
N GLY A 411 4.27 -15.71 -23.74
CA GLY A 411 4.40 -15.88 -25.18
C GLY A 411 3.18 -16.52 -25.82
N ASN A 412 2.08 -16.66 -25.07
CA ASN A 412 0.78 -17.09 -25.54
C ASN A 412 -0.13 -15.87 -25.75
N GLU A 413 -0.57 -15.62 -26.99
CA GLU A 413 -1.48 -14.50 -27.31
C GLU A 413 -2.82 -14.61 -26.56
N ASP A 414 -3.25 -15.84 -26.22
CA ASP A 414 -4.49 -16.06 -25.48
C ASP A 414 -4.40 -15.56 -24.03
N ASN A 415 -3.19 -15.45 -23.47
CA ASN A 415 -2.99 -14.92 -22.10
C ASN A 415 -3.05 -13.38 -22.04
N GLU A 416 -3.18 -12.69 -23.19
CA GLU A 416 -3.32 -11.24 -23.21
C GLU A 416 -4.66 -10.80 -22.60
N ASN A 417 -4.59 -10.13 -21.45
CA ASN A 417 -5.78 -9.70 -20.72
C ASN A 417 -5.66 -8.26 -20.23
N LYS A 418 -6.80 -7.63 -19.90
CA LYS A 418 -6.86 -6.30 -19.31
C LYS A 418 -6.90 -6.34 -17.79
N THR A 419 -7.44 -7.40 -17.18
CA THR A 419 -7.58 -7.47 -15.73
C THR A 419 -6.47 -8.32 -15.13
N TRP A 420 -5.74 -7.74 -14.17
CA TRP A 420 -4.64 -8.40 -13.48
C TRP A 420 -4.73 -8.13 -11.98
N VAL A 421 -4.17 -9.03 -11.18
CA VAL A 421 -4.16 -8.89 -9.71
C VAL A 421 -2.74 -8.84 -9.18
N LEU A 422 -2.54 -8.04 -8.15
CA LEU A 422 -1.31 -7.91 -7.39
C LEU A 422 -1.58 -8.45 -5.98
N LEU A 423 -1.18 -9.69 -5.72
CA LEU A 423 -1.32 -10.28 -4.40
C LEU A 423 -0.19 -9.76 -3.52
N ALA A 424 -0.56 -9.24 -2.34
CA ALA A 424 0.40 -8.66 -1.40
C ALA A 424 1.27 -9.71 -0.71
N GLU A 425 0.81 -10.97 -0.68
CA GLU A 425 1.40 -12.07 0.09
C GLU A 425 1.68 -11.66 1.55
N ALA A 426 0.82 -10.77 2.10
CA ALA A 426 1.07 -10.08 3.37
C ALA A 426 1.12 -11.01 4.60
N ILE A 427 0.64 -12.24 4.43
CA ILE A 427 0.60 -13.25 5.47
C ILE A 427 1.62 -14.38 5.23
N ASP A 428 2.13 -14.52 4.01
CA ASP A 428 3.16 -15.49 3.68
C ASP A 428 4.56 -14.90 3.89
N VAL A 429 5.23 -15.34 4.95
CA VAL A 429 6.60 -14.92 5.32
C VAL A 429 7.68 -15.41 4.34
N THR A 430 7.32 -16.19 3.34
CA THR A 430 8.19 -16.61 2.23
C THR A 430 7.92 -15.85 0.94
N LEU A 431 6.71 -15.28 0.77
CA LEU A 431 6.21 -14.71 -0.49
C LEU A 431 6.22 -15.71 -1.66
N ALA A 432 6.22 -17.02 -1.37
CA ALA A 432 6.49 -18.08 -2.33
C ALA A 432 5.38 -19.13 -2.40
N HIS A 433 4.49 -19.23 -1.41
CA HIS A 433 3.52 -20.31 -1.31
C HIS A 433 2.59 -20.41 -2.53
N ASN A 434 2.01 -19.30 -2.97
CA ASN A 434 1.17 -19.29 -4.17
C ASN A 434 1.98 -19.68 -5.42
N SER A 435 3.19 -19.13 -5.61
CA SER A 435 4.08 -19.51 -6.72
C SER A 435 4.40 -21.00 -6.74
N VAL A 436 4.72 -21.59 -5.58
CA VAL A 436 4.99 -23.03 -5.43
C VAL A 436 3.76 -23.86 -5.80
N ALA A 437 2.59 -23.48 -5.30
CA ALA A 437 1.35 -24.23 -5.55
C ALA A 437 0.92 -24.16 -7.01
N PHE A 438 0.96 -22.96 -7.61
CA PHE A 438 0.54 -22.74 -8.99
C PHE A 438 1.49 -23.41 -9.99
N GLU A 439 2.81 -23.38 -9.75
CA GLU A 439 3.78 -24.08 -10.59
C GLU A 439 3.53 -25.59 -10.60
N ILE A 440 3.33 -26.20 -9.42
CA ILE A 440 3.05 -27.64 -9.31
C ILE A 440 1.69 -27.98 -9.93
N ALA A 441 0.66 -27.17 -9.70
CA ALA A 441 -0.67 -27.38 -10.27
C ALA A 441 -0.67 -27.27 -11.81
N SER A 442 0.05 -26.30 -12.37
CA SER A 442 0.25 -26.17 -13.81
C SER A 442 0.98 -27.38 -14.38
N ALA A 443 2.06 -27.85 -13.73
CA ALA A 443 2.78 -29.06 -14.12
C ALA A 443 1.94 -30.35 -14.04
N LEU A 444 0.90 -30.39 -13.20
CA LEU A 444 -0.10 -31.46 -13.16
C LEU A 444 -1.12 -31.39 -14.31
N GLY A 445 -1.15 -30.30 -15.07
CA GLY A 445 -2.14 -30.07 -16.13
C GLY A 445 -3.51 -29.65 -15.60
N LEU A 446 -3.56 -28.89 -14.50
CA LEU A 446 -4.79 -28.23 -14.05
C LEU A 446 -5.01 -26.96 -14.88
N GLU A 447 -5.85 -27.07 -15.91
CA GLU A 447 -6.22 -25.97 -16.79
C GLU A 447 -6.83 -24.79 -16.03
N GLY A 448 -6.49 -23.57 -16.47
CA GLY A 448 -6.92 -22.32 -15.84
C GLY A 448 -6.20 -21.97 -14.53
N THR A 449 -5.27 -22.80 -14.04
CA THR A 449 -4.39 -22.44 -12.91
C THR A 449 -3.69 -21.12 -13.22
N PRO A 450 -3.79 -20.11 -12.34
CA PRO A 450 -3.21 -18.81 -12.60
C PRO A 450 -1.70 -18.88 -12.78
N GLU A 451 -1.21 -18.30 -13.87
CA GLU A 451 0.21 -17.99 -13.99
C GLU A 451 0.55 -16.76 -13.13
N CYS A 452 1.80 -16.68 -12.65
CA CYS A 452 2.24 -15.59 -11.78
C CYS A 452 3.77 -15.37 -11.79
N GLU A 453 4.17 -14.13 -11.49
CA GLU A 453 5.57 -13.72 -11.30
C GLU A 453 5.68 -12.68 -10.16
N PRO A 454 6.73 -12.73 -9.31
CA PRO A 454 6.99 -11.68 -8.36
C PRO A 454 7.43 -10.38 -9.04
N VAL A 455 6.95 -9.25 -8.52
CA VAL A 455 7.27 -7.90 -8.98
C VAL A 455 7.52 -6.97 -7.79
N ASP A 456 8.43 -6.00 -7.97
CA ASP A 456 8.52 -4.85 -7.06
C ASP A 456 7.47 -3.81 -7.44
N LEU A 457 6.55 -3.53 -6.53
CA LEU A 457 5.51 -2.53 -6.76
C LEU A 457 5.96 -1.15 -6.31
N TYR A 458 5.83 -0.17 -7.18
CA TYR A 458 5.91 1.26 -6.88
C TYR A 458 4.55 1.88 -7.19
N TYR A 459 3.90 2.51 -6.21
CA TYR A 459 2.60 3.16 -6.41
C TYR A 459 2.70 4.62 -6.00
N ASP A 460 2.48 5.52 -6.97
CA ASP A 460 2.68 6.97 -6.83
C ASP A 460 4.12 7.33 -6.40
N GLY A 461 5.08 6.53 -6.87
CA GLY A 461 6.50 6.66 -6.59
C GLY A 461 6.97 5.98 -5.31
N GLU A 462 6.07 5.59 -4.41
CA GLU A 462 6.43 4.87 -3.19
C GLU A 462 6.64 3.38 -3.46
N TYR A 463 7.77 2.83 -3.00
CA TYR A 463 7.96 1.38 -2.97
C TYR A 463 6.96 0.75 -1.98
N ARG A 464 6.23 -0.27 -2.43
CA ARG A 464 5.19 -0.97 -1.64
C ARG A 464 5.58 -2.39 -1.27
N GLY A 465 6.79 -2.83 -1.59
CA GLY A 465 7.22 -4.22 -1.37
C GLY A 465 7.09 -5.10 -2.62
N THR A 466 7.41 -6.37 -2.42
CA THR A 466 7.25 -7.44 -3.42
C THR A 466 5.78 -7.85 -3.52
N TYR A 467 5.20 -7.92 -4.70
CA TYR A 467 3.87 -8.47 -4.93
C TYR A 467 3.98 -9.67 -5.85
N LEU A 468 3.01 -10.57 -5.79
CA LEU A 468 2.81 -11.58 -6.82
C LEU A 468 1.86 -11.00 -7.88
N LEU A 469 2.39 -10.63 -9.05
CA LEU A 469 1.59 -10.32 -10.22
C LEU A 469 1.02 -11.63 -10.73
N SER A 470 -0.31 -11.74 -10.76
CA SER A 470 -0.98 -12.98 -11.13
C SER A 470 -2.18 -12.70 -12.02
N GLU A 471 -2.48 -13.70 -12.82
CA GLU A 471 -3.72 -13.81 -13.54
C GLU A 471 -4.93 -13.81 -12.59
N LYS A 472 -6.01 -13.13 -12.97
CA LYS A 472 -7.28 -13.23 -12.23
C LYS A 472 -7.95 -14.55 -12.60
N VAL A 473 -8.50 -15.25 -11.61
CA VAL A 473 -9.45 -16.35 -11.83
C VAL A 473 -10.74 -15.76 -12.40
N GLU A 474 -10.98 -15.96 -13.69
CA GLU A 474 -12.13 -15.47 -14.45
C GLU A 474 -12.35 -16.32 -15.71
N VAL A 475 -13.56 -16.22 -16.29
CA VAL A 475 -13.90 -16.80 -17.59
C VAL A 475 -13.39 -15.89 -18.69
N ASN A 476 -12.34 -16.32 -19.37
CA ASN A 476 -11.69 -15.57 -20.45
C ASN A 476 -10.71 -16.47 -21.21
N ASP A 477 -10.34 -16.04 -22.42
CA ASP A 477 -9.25 -16.66 -23.18
C ASP A 477 -7.98 -16.72 -22.31
N GLY A 478 -7.25 -17.83 -22.36
CA GLY A 478 -6.02 -18.04 -21.59
C GLY A 478 -6.21 -18.07 -20.05
N ARG A 479 -7.46 -18.18 -19.56
CA ARG A 479 -7.81 -18.33 -18.13
C ARG A 479 -8.66 -19.58 -17.96
N VAL A 480 -9.86 -19.46 -17.37
CA VAL A 480 -10.91 -20.47 -17.51
C VAL A 480 -11.54 -20.27 -18.88
N ASP A 481 -10.96 -20.91 -19.89
CA ASP A 481 -11.33 -20.75 -21.28
C ASP A 481 -12.56 -21.61 -21.63
N ILE A 482 -13.73 -21.11 -21.24
CA ILE A 482 -15.05 -21.68 -21.53
C ILE A 482 -15.97 -20.62 -22.13
N HIS A 483 -17.09 -21.04 -22.72
CA HIS A 483 -18.11 -20.14 -23.25
C HIS A 483 -18.51 -19.07 -22.21
N LYS A 484 -18.47 -17.81 -22.62
CA LYS A 484 -18.77 -16.68 -21.73
C LYS A 484 -20.27 -16.39 -21.69
N LEU A 485 -20.98 -17.10 -20.80
CA LEU A 485 -22.43 -16.96 -20.61
C LEU A 485 -22.86 -15.53 -20.25
N GLU A 486 -21.99 -14.73 -19.64
CA GLU A 486 -22.29 -13.35 -19.26
C GLU A 486 -22.64 -12.48 -20.48
N ASP A 487 -21.95 -12.69 -21.60
CA ASP A 487 -22.21 -11.96 -22.84
C ASP A 487 -23.62 -12.29 -23.39
N ASP A 488 -24.06 -13.55 -23.27
CA ASP A 488 -25.41 -13.98 -23.67
C ASP A 488 -26.49 -13.38 -22.75
N ILE A 489 -26.21 -13.27 -21.45
CA ILE A 489 -27.11 -12.62 -20.48
C ILE A 489 -27.23 -11.13 -20.82
N GLU A 490 -26.13 -10.45 -21.11
CA GLU A 490 -26.15 -9.04 -21.53
C GLU A 490 -26.99 -8.86 -22.81
N GLU A 491 -26.84 -9.74 -23.82
CA GLU A 491 -27.65 -9.69 -25.04
C GLU A 491 -29.15 -9.91 -24.76
N ALA A 492 -29.48 -10.88 -23.91
CA ALA A 492 -30.87 -11.18 -23.53
C ALA A 492 -31.54 -10.04 -22.73
N ASN A 493 -30.74 -9.15 -22.13
CA ASN A 493 -31.17 -8.09 -21.23
C ASN A 493 -30.84 -6.69 -21.78
N GLU A 494 -30.72 -6.52 -23.10
CA GLU A 494 -30.37 -5.24 -23.73
C GLU A 494 -31.24 -4.07 -23.21
N GLY A 495 -30.59 -3.04 -22.66
CA GLY A 495 -31.24 -1.86 -22.11
C GLY A 495 -31.74 -2.01 -20.67
N VAL A 496 -31.44 -3.12 -20.00
CA VAL A 496 -31.63 -3.35 -18.56
C VAL A 496 -30.26 -3.26 -17.88
N ASP A 497 -30.18 -2.47 -16.81
CA ASP A 497 -29.01 -2.45 -15.94
C ASP A 497 -29.12 -3.61 -14.94
N VAL A 498 -28.54 -4.76 -15.28
CA VAL A 498 -28.63 -5.99 -14.48
C VAL A 498 -27.91 -5.86 -13.14
N GLU A 499 -26.91 -4.99 -13.05
CA GLU A 499 -26.18 -4.72 -11.81
C GLU A 499 -27.07 -3.98 -10.79
N GLU A 500 -28.07 -3.22 -11.22
CA GLU A 500 -28.97 -2.50 -10.30
C GLU A 500 -30.22 -3.29 -9.89
N LEU A 501 -30.41 -4.51 -10.43
CA LEU A 501 -31.56 -5.35 -10.11
C LEU A 501 -31.46 -5.95 -8.69
N PRO A 502 -32.59 -6.10 -7.97
CA PRO A 502 -32.60 -6.66 -6.63
C PRO A 502 -32.38 -8.18 -6.65
N VAL A 503 -31.81 -8.70 -5.56
CA VAL A 503 -31.71 -10.15 -5.33
C VAL A 503 -32.98 -10.71 -4.67
N ALA A 504 -33.30 -11.97 -4.96
CA ALA A 504 -34.38 -12.73 -4.36
C ALA A 504 -33.93 -14.16 -4.03
N GLN A 505 -34.70 -14.86 -3.18
CA GLN A 505 -34.40 -16.23 -2.78
C GLN A 505 -35.54 -17.20 -3.14
N THR A 506 -35.16 -18.43 -3.47
CA THR A 506 -36.07 -19.56 -3.75
C THR A 506 -35.50 -20.84 -3.15
N THR A 507 -36.21 -21.95 -3.35
CA THR A 507 -35.75 -23.30 -3.01
C THR A 507 -35.66 -24.14 -4.28
N ASN A 508 -34.57 -24.88 -4.46
CA ASN A 508 -34.44 -25.83 -5.57
C ASN A 508 -35.24 -27.13 -5.31
N ARG A 509 -35.29 -28.04 -6.29
CA ARG A 509 -36.06 -29.30 -6.14
C ARG A 509 -35.55 -30.24 -5.03
N TYR A 510 -34.32 -30.03 -4.55
CA TYR A 510 -33.71 -30.80 -3.45
C TYR A 510 -34.02 -30.21 -2.07
N GLY A 511 -34.64 -29.04 -2.02
CA GLY A 511 -35.02 -28.39 -0.76
C GLY A 511 -33.98 -27.39 -0.24
N PHE A 512 -32.93 -27.09 -1.02
CA PHE A 512 -31.88 -26.16 -0.62
C PHE A 512 -32.16 -24.73 -1.09
N SER A 513 -31.63 -23.77 -0.33
CA SER A 513 -31.80 -22.34 -0.58
C SER A 513 -30.98 -21.89 -1.79
N VAL A 514 -31.55 -20.99 -2.60
CA VAL A 514 -30.89 -20.42 -3.79
C VAL A 514 -31.17 -18.92 -3.85
N GLN A 515 -30.14 -18.11 -4.01
CA GLN A 515 -30.24 -16.67 -4.26
C GLN A 515 -29.95 -16.35 -5.72
N TYR A 516 -30.75 -15.47 -6.32
CA TYR A 516 -30.67 -15.08 -7.72
C TYR A 516 -31.02 -13.59 -7.88
N VAL A 517 -30.80 -13.04 -9.07
CA VAL A 517 -31.17 -11.66 -9.42
C VAL A 517 -32.58 -11.65 -10.04
N GLU A 518 -33.51 -10.96 -9.39
CA GLU A 518 -34.90 -10.87 -9.85
C GLU A 518 -35.01 -9.94 -11.07
N GLY A 519 -35.61 -10.43 -12.15
CA GLY A 519 -35.87 -9.63 -13.36
C GLY A 519 -34.86 -9.82 -14.49
N VAL A 520 -33.79 -10.59 -14.29
CA VAL A 520 -32.89 -11.02 -15.36
C VAL A 520 -33.62 -12.00 -16.29
N ALA A 521 -33.63 -11.69 -17.59
CA ALA A 521 -34.13 -12.55 -18.64
C ALA A 521 -33.10 -13.63 -19.02
N ASP A 522 -33.59 -14.85 -19.28
CA ASP A 522 -32.75 -15.96 -19.68
C ASP A 522 -32.26 -15.82 -21.13
N PRO A 523 -30.97 -16.12 -21.41
CA PRO A 523 -30.53 -16.38 -22.77
C PRO A 523 -31.12 -17.69 -23.32
N ALA A 524 -30.89 -17.95 -24.61
CA ALA A 524 -31.45 -19.12 -25.28
C ALA A 524 -30.90 -20.46 -24.75
N ASP A 525 -29.64 -20.47 -24.33
CA ASP A 525 -28.97 -21.60 -23.70
C ASP A 525 -28.43 -21.14 -22.35
N ILE A 526 -28.75 -21.90 -21.30
CA ILE A 526 -28.29 -21.65 -19.93
C ILE A 526 -27.50 -22.85 -19.40
N SER A 527 -27.11 -23.80 -20.25
CA SER A 527 -26.61 -25.09 -19.79
C SER A 527 -25.14 -25.07 -19.38
N GLY A 528 -24.34 -24.09 -19.79
CA GLY A 528 -22.91 -24.00 -19.42
C GLY A 528 -22.37 -22.58 -19.52
N GLY A 529 -21.07 -22.44 -19.27
CA GLY A 529 -20.38 -21.15 -19.14
C GLY A 529 -20.38 -20.61 -17.71
N TYR A 530 -20.29 -21.51 -16.71
CA TYR A 530 -20.31 -21.14 -15.30
C TYR A 530 -18.94 -21.35 -14.64
N LEU A 531 -18.47 -20.34 -13.90
CA LEU A 531 -17.39 -20.45 -12.93
C LEU A 531 -17.97 -20.32 -11.52
N ILE A 532 -17.69 -21.29 -10.67
CA ILE A 532 -18.35 -21.47 -9.38
C ILE A 532 -17.30 -21.69 -8.30
N GLU A 533 -17.50 -21.09 -7.14
CA GLU A 533 -16.64 -21.23 -5.97
C GLU A 533 -17.44 -21.86 -4.83
N LEU A 534 -16.93 -22.93 -4.21
CA LEU A 534 -17.38 -23.34 -2.88
C LEU A 534 -16.80 -22.35 -1.88
N ASP A 535 -17.69 -21.60 -1.22
CA ASP A 535 -17.35 -20.55 -0.26
C ASP A 535 -18.34 -20.57 0.91
N ASN A 536 -17.95 -21.23 2.00
CA ASN A 536 -18.74 -21.21 3.23
C ASN A 536 -18.52 -19.95 4.08
N ALA A 537 -17.52 -19.12 3.74
CA ALA A 537 -17.08 -18.00 4.55
C ALA A 537 -17.76 -16.69 4.15
N TYR A 538 -17.86 -16.38 2.86
CA TYR A 538 -18.23 -15.05 2.36
C TYR A 538 -19.44 -15.03 1.41
N TYR A 539 -20.05 -16.17 1.07
CA TYR A 539 -21.17 -16.27 0.11
C TYR A 539 -22.33 -15.28 0.35
N GLN A 540 -22.56 -14.85 1.59
CA GLN A 540 -23.65 -13.93 1.93
C GLN A 540 -23.49 -12.53 1.35
N GLY A 541 -22.25 -12.13 1.01
CA GLY A 541 -21.97 -10.88 0.32
C GLY A 541 -22.24 -10.93 -1.19
N GLU A 542 -22.43 -12.13 -1.73
CA GLU A 542 -22.50 -12.38 -3.16
C GLU A 542 -23.95 -12.35 -3.67
N ARG A 543 -24.13 -11.98 -4.94
CA ARG A 543 -25.46 -11.80 -5.54
C ARG A 543 -26.12 -13.13 -5.89
N CYS A 544 -25.33 -14.08 -6.37
CA CYS A 544 -25.78 -15.38 -6.84
C CYS A 544 -25.04 -16.51 -6.13
N TRP A 545 -25.74 -17.18 -5.21
CA TRP A 545 -25.22 -18.33 -4.48
C TRP A 545 -26.31 -19.38 -4.27
N PHE A 546 -25.90 -20.63 -4.01
CA PHE A 546 -26.80 -21.73 -3.70
C PHE A 546 -26.24 -22.65 -2.62
N GLU A 547 -27.13 -23.23 -1.84
CA GLU A 547 -26.83 -24.23 -0.82
C GLU A 547 -26.90 -25.63 -1.45
N THR A 548 -26.05 -26.53 -0.97
CA THR A 548 -26.03 -27.97 -1.27
C THR A 548 -25.93 -28.78 0.02
N SER A 549 -25.89 -30.11 -0.08
CA SER A 549 -25.59 -30.96 1.08
C SER A 549 -24.16 -30.82 1.62
N GLU A 550 -23.24 -30.21 0.88
CA GLU A 550 -21.80 -30.12 1.22
C GLU A 550 -21.33 -28.70 1.52
N GLY A 551 -22.20 -27.69 1.39
CA GLY A 551 -21.87 -26.30 1.67
C GLY A 551 -22.54 -25.32 0.72
N TYR A 552 -22.05 -24.09 0.78
CA TYR A 552 -22.51 -22.97 -0.05
C TYR A 552 -21.58 -22.77 -1.24
N PHE A 553 -22.18 -22.57 -2.41
CA PHE A 553 -21.48 -22.27 -3.65
C PHE A 553 -21.92 -20.92 -4.17
N VAL A 554 -20.97 -20.13 -4.65
CA VAL A 554 -21.16 -18.84 -5.29
C VAL A 554 -20.89 -19.01 -6.78
N VAL A 555 -21.76 -18.48 -7.64
CA VAL A 555 -21.43 -18.36 -9.07
C VAL A 555 -20.63 -17.08 -9.23
N LYS A 556 -19.33 -17.22 -9.52
CA LYS A 556 -18.40 -16.09 -9.66
C LYS A 556 -18.53 -15.43 -11.00
N GLU A 557 -18.70 -16.22 -12.06
CA GLU A 557 -19.01 -15.70 -13.39
C GLU A 557 -20.03 -16.63 -14.09
N PRO A 558 -21.13 -16.10 -14.63
CA PRO A 558 -21.58 -14.69 -14.58
C PRO A 558 -21.95 -14.22 -13.16
N GLU A 559 -21.89 -12.91 -12.86
CA GLU A 559 -22.23 -12.42 -11.50
C GLU A 559 -23.76 -12.25 -11.27
N ASN A 560 -24.52 -12.11 -12.36
CA ASN A 560 -25.95 -11.73 -12.33
C ASN A 560 -26.82 -12.74 -13.06
N LEU A 561 -27.36 -13.72 -12.33
CA LEU A 561 -28.14 -14.82 -12.92
C LEU A 561 -29.61 -14.77 -12.56
N SER A 562 -30.44 -15.19 -13.52
CA SER A 562 -31.87 -15.40 -13.34
C SER A 562 -32.18 -16.55 -12.36
N GLN A 563 -33.45 -16.66 -11.98
CA GLN A 563 -33.93 -17.81 -11.20
C GLN A 563 -33.71 -19.15 -11.93
N ALA A 564 -33.91 -19.20 -13.26
CA ALA A 564 -33.83 -20.46 -14.00
C ALA A 564 -32.39 -20.94 -14.14
N GLN A 565 -31.46 -20.03 -14.38
CA GLN A 565 -30.02 -20.30 -14.41
C GLN A 565 -29.52 -20.83 -13.05
N MET A 566 -29.88 -20.13 -11.97
CA MET A 566 -29.48 -20.55 -10.61
C MET A 566 -30.10 -21.90 -10.19
N LEU A 567 -31.35 -22.18 -10.57
CA LEU A 567 -31.95 -23.49 -10.35
C LEU A 567 -31.24 -24.58 -11.15
N TYR A 568 -30.90 -24.32 -12.42
CA TYR A 568 -30.19 -25.29 -13.26
C TYR A 568 -28.84 -25.70 -12.64
N VAL A 569 -27.98 -24.73 -12.35
CA VAL A 569 -26.62 -25.01 -11.89
C VAL A 569 -26.60 -25.59 -10.47
N SER A 570 -27.48 -25.11 -9.58
CA SER A 570 -27.58 -25.64 -8.21
C SER A 570 -28.07 -27.08 -8.17
N GLU A 571 -29.06 -27.43 -9.00
CA GLU A 571 -29.60 -28.78 -9.06
C GLU A 571 -28.59 -29.75 -9.71
N LEU A 572 -27.85 -29.30 -10.73
CA LEU A 572 -26.80 -30.11 -11.37
C LEU A 572 -25.62 -30.36 -10.42
N MET A 573 -25.19 -29.34 -9.66
CA MET A 573 -24.13 -29.52 -8.65
C MET A 573 -24.57 -30.48 -7.54
N GLN A 574 -25.82 -30.39 -7.07
CA GLN A 574 -26.34 -31.37 -6.12
C GLN A 574 -26.39 -32.78 -6.71
N GLU A 575 -26.76 -32.94 -7.99
CA GLU A 575 -26.68 -34.24 -8.66
C GLU A 575 -25.24 -34.78 -8.74
N ALA A 576 -24.26 -33.90 -8.99
CA ALA A 576 -22.84 -34.24 -9.01
C ALA A 576 -22.38 -34.73 -7.63
N ILE A 577 -22.74 -34.01 -6.56
CA ILE A 577 -22.46 -34.42 -5.18
C ILE A 577 -23.07 -35.79 -4.86
N ASP A 578 -24.36 -35.96 -5.13
CA ASP A 578 -25.09 -37.21 -4.89
C ASP A 578 -24.52 -38.39 -5.70
N SER A 579 -23.86 -38.11 -6.84
CA SER A 579 -23.28 -39.12 -7.72
C SER A 579 -22.01 -39.74 -7.18
N CYS A 580 -21.28 -39.05 -6.31
CA CYS A 580 -20.02 -39.54 -5.75
C CYS A 580 -20.25 -40.25 -4.41
N SER A 581 -21.37 -40.98 -4.31
CA SER A 581 -21.71 -41.87 -3.20
C SER A 581 -20.81 -43.11 -3.16
N ALA A 582 -20.88 -43.88 -2.07
CA ALA A 582 -20.18 -45.17 -1.96
C ALA A 582 -20.58 -46.20 -3.03
N GLU A 583 -21.74 -46.04 -3.69
CA GLU A 583 -22.16 -46.87 -4.82
C GLU A 583 -21.59 -46.38 -6.16
N GLY A 584 -20.97 -45.19 -6.18
CA GLY A 584 -20.35 -44.57 -7.35
C GLY A 584 -21.35 -44.06 -8.41
N VAL A 585 -22.63 -43.96 -8.06
CA VAL A 585 -23.71 -43.51 -8.94
C VAL A 585 -24.70 -42.62 -8.18
N ASN A 586 -25.35 -41.72 -8.91
CA ASN A 586 -26.42 -40.90 -8.38
C ASN A 586 -27.69 -41.76 -8.19
N PRO A 587 -28.32 -41.77 -7.00
CA PRO A 587 -29.46 -42.64 -6.72
C PRO A 587 -30.75 -42.24 -7.45
N ALA A 588 -30.88 -40.98 -7.88
CA ALA A 588 -32.04 -40.48 -8.59
C ALA A 588 -31.96 -40.70 -10.11
N THR A 589 -30.78 -40.48 -10.70
CA THR A 589 -30.58 -40.55 -12.16
C THR A 589 -29.94 -41.85 -12.63
N GLY A 590 -29.22 -42.56 -11.75
CA GLY A 590 -28.46 -43.76 -12.06
C GLY A 590 -27.17 -43.52 -12.84
N LEU A 591 -26.76 -42.26 -13.02
CA LEU A 591 -25.55 -41.88 -13.73
C LEU A 591 -24.33 -41.87 -12.79
N PRO A 592 -23.15 -42.30 -13.27
CA PRO A 592 -21.92 -42.29 -12.47
C PRO A 592 -21.36 -40.89 -12.24
N CYS A 593 -20.48 -40.76 -11.25
CA CYS A 593 -19.77 -39.50 -10.93
C CYS A 593 -19.03 -38.91 -12.14
N SER A 594 -18.51 -39.75 -13.05
CA SER A 594 -17.84 -39.31 -14.29
C SER A 594 -18.75 -38.64 -15.33
N ASP A 595 -20.08 -38.76 -15.19
CA ASP A 595 -21.05 -38.12 -16.08
C ASP A 595 -21.47 -36.73 -15.58
N TYR A 596 -21.03 -36.35 -14.37
CA TYR A 596 -21.24 -35.01 -13.80
C TYR A 596 -19.94 -34.25 -13.55
N LEU A 597 -18.83 -34.97 -13.32
CA LEU A 597 -17.54 -34.41 -12.95
C LEU A 597 -16.43 -34.93 -13.87
N ASP A 598 -15.48 -34.05 -14.16
CA ASP A 598 -14.21 -34.45 -14.71
C ASP A 598 -13.31 -35.01 -13.60
N VAL A 599 -13.18 -36.34 -13.58
CA VAL A 599 -12.48 -37.06 -12.50
C VAL A 599 -10.99 -36.71 -12.47
N ASP A 600 -10.37 -36.44 -13.62
CA ASP A 600 -8.94 -36.11 -13.68
C ASP A 600 -8.67 -34.73 -13.06
N SER A 601 -9.42 -33.70 -13.47
CA SER A 601 -9.30 -32.37 -12.85
C SER A 601 -9.60 -32.42 -11.34
N LEU A 602 -10.64 -33.14 -10.94
CA LEU A 602 -11.02 -33.30 -9.53
C LEU A 602 -9.93 -33.93 -8.69
N VAL A 603 -9.34 -35.02 -9.19
CA VAL A 603 -8.27 -35.74 -8.50
C VAL A 603 -6.99 -34.90 -8.44
N ARG A 604 -6.60 -34.23 -9.52
CA ARG A 604 -5.41 -33.37 -9.56
C ARG A 604 -5.55 -32.18 -8.61
N ALA A 605 -6.69 -31.48 -8.66
CA ALA A 605 -6.99 -30.35 -7.78
C ALA A 605 -6.99 -30.80 -6.32
N HIS A 606 -7.55 -31.98 -6.04
CA HIS A 606 -7.50 -32.54 -4.71
C HIS A 606 -6.08 -32.91 -4.27
N LEU A 607 -5.27 -33.53 -5.13
CA LEU A 607 -3.90 -33.95 -4.83
C LEU A 607 -2.97 -32.80 -4.46
N ILE A 608 -3.03 -31.66 -5.16
CA ILE A 608 -2.21 -30.49 -4.81
C ILE A 608 -2.65 -29.87 -3.48
N ASN A 609 -3.94 -29.85 -3.18
CA ASN A 609 -4.46 -29.37 -1.89
C ASN A 609 -4.13 -30.34 -0.74
N GLU A 610 -4.16 -31.65 -1.00
CA GLU A 610 -3.72 -32.68 -0.07
C GLU A 610 -2.21 -32.59 0.20
N PHE A 611 -1.39 -32.43 -0.85
CA PHE A 611 0.05 -32.25 -0.73
C PHE A 611 0.38 -31.03 0.13
N SER A 612 -0.15 -29.87 -0.26
CA SER A 612 0.11 -28.57 0.39
C SER A 612 -0.53 -28.42 1.76
N LYS A 613 -1.53 -29.26 2.09
CA LYS A 613 -2.41 -29.11 3.25
C LYS A 613 -3.07 -27.73 3.28
N ASN A 614 -3.60 -27.32 2.13
CA ASN A 614 -4.34 -26.07 2.02
C ASN A 614 -5.56 -26.08 2.97
N VAL A 615 -5.63 -25.08 3.84
CA VAL A 615 -6.66 -24.93 4.86
C VAL A 615 -8.04 -24.61 4.27
N ASP A 616 -8.06 -23.98 3.10
CA ASP A 616 -9.31 -23.53 2.49
C ASP A 616 -9.95 -24.59 1.60
N TRP A 617 -9.20 -25.61 1.17
CA TRP A 617 -9.72 -26.67 0.30
C TRP A 617 -11.00 -27.32 0.86
N MET A 618 -12.07 -27.30 0.05
CA MET A 618 -13.42 -27.78 0.41
C MET A 618 -14.07 -27.04 1.59
N SER A 619 -13.62 -25.82 1.87
CA SER A 619 -14.21 -24.88 2.84
C SER A 619 -14.49 -23.52 2.20
N SER A 620 -13.52 -22.98 1.46
CA SER A 620 -13.53 -21.71 0.71
C SER A 620 -12.58 -21.82 -0.50
N SER A 621 -12.53 -20.81 -1.38
CA SER A 621 -11.46 -20.67 -2.40
C SER A 621 -11.31 -21.91 -3.30
N THR A 622 -12.39 -22.66 -3.47
CA THR A 622 -12.42 -23.96 -4.13
C THR A 622 -13.27 -23.84 -5.39
N TYR A 623 -12.63 -23.77 -6.55
CA TYR A 623 -13.30 -23.48 -7.80
C TYR A 623 -13.71 -24.73 -8.56
N PHE A 624 -14.81 -24.60 -9.28
CA PHE A 624 -15.28 -25.51 -10.31
C PHE A 624 -15.76 -24.69 -11.50
N TYR A 625 -15.70 -25.26 -12.70
CA TYR A 625 -16.32 -24.66 -13.87
C TYR A 625 -17.10 -25.67 -14.69
N LEU A 626 -18.15 -25.19 -15.37
CA LEU A 626 -19.02 -25.98 -16.24
C LEU A 626 -18.96 -25.41 -17.66
N PRO A 627 -18.21 -26.05 -18.58
CA PRO A 627 -18.21 -25.69 -19.98
C PRO A 627 -19.61 -25.83 -20.59
N SER A 628 -19.88 -25.07 -21.64
CA SER A 628 -21.03 -25.27 -22.52
C SER A 628 -20.84 -26.49 -23.41
N ALA A 629 -21.94 -27.09 -23.87
CA ALA A 629 -21.90 -28.16 -24.85
C ALA A 629 -21.33 -27.71 -26.22
N SER A 630 -21.19 -26.40 -26.44
CA SER A 630 -20.52 -25.81 -27.60
C SER A 630 -19.00 -25.72 -27.49
N ASP A 631 -18.43 -25.87 -26.29
CA ASP A 631 -16.99 -25.74 -26.07
C ASP A 631 -16.26 -26.94 -26.65
N GLU A 632 -15.48 -26.70 -27.72
CA GLU A 632 -14.81 -27.77 -28.45
C GLU A 632 -13.69 -28.40 -27.60
N GLY A 633 -13.68 -29.73 -27.49
CA GLY A 633 -12.64 -30.46 -26.76
C GLY A 633 -12.93 -30.67 -25.27
N MET A 634 -13.94 -30.00 -24.72
CA MET A 634 -14.38 -30.19 -23.34
C MET A 634 -15.65 -31.04 -23.25
N ARG A 635 -15.84 -31.71 -22.10
CA ARG A 635 -17.08 -32.42 -21.79
C ARG A 635 -18.01 -31.47 -21.04
N HIS A 636 -19.31 -31.62 -21.24
CA HIS A 636 -20.33 -30.89 -20.46
C HIS A 636 -20.48 -31.49 -19.05
N VAL A 637 -19.47 -31.29 -18.21
CA VAL A 637 -19.37 -31.75 -16.82
C VAL A 637 -18.65 -30.69 -16.00
N PHE A 638 -18.76 -30.73 -14.67
CA PHE A 638 -17.98 -29.86 -13.81
C PHE A 638 -16.51 -30.30 -13.80
N TYR A 639 -15.62 -29.37 -14.09
CA TYR A 639 -14.18 -29.50 -13.87
C TYR A 639 -13.83 -28.85 -12.54
N ALA A 640 -12.87 -29.41 -11.80
CA ALA A 640 -12.34 -28.79 -10.59
C ALA A 640 -11.13 -27.92 -10.91
N GLY A 641 -11.04 -26.79 -10.23
CA GLY A 641 -10.08 -25.74 -10.51
C GLY A 641 -10.75 -24.49 -11.10
N PRO A 642 -9.99 -23.41 -11.32
CA PRO A 642 -8.57 -23.26 -11.01
C PRO A 642 -8.23 -23.38 -9.52
N VAL A 643 -6.98 -23.73 -9.19
CA VAL A 643 -6.53 -23.71 -7.79
C VAL A 643 -6.24 -22.28 -7.36
N TRP A 644 -6.51 -21.96 -6.09
CA TRP A 644 -6.37 -20.61 -5.54
C TRP A 644 -6.05 -20.66 -4.04
N ASP A 645 -5.48 -19.57 -3.50
CA ASP A 645 -5.35 -19.30 -2.06
C ASP A 645 -4.48 -20.30 -1.27
N PHE A 646 -3.16 -20.28 -1.52
CA PHE A 646 -2.19 -21.17 -0.85
C PHE A 646 -1.29 -20.43 0.14
N ASP A 647 -1.52 -19.15 0.39
CA ASP A 647 -0.70 -18.34 1.32
C ASP A 647 -0.61 -19.00 2.71
N SER A 648 -1.67 -19.67 3.17
CA SER A 648 -1.79 -20.37 4.45
C SER A 648 -1.39 -21.85 4.42
N ALA A 649 -0.82 -22.34 3.32
CA ALA A 649 -0.48 -23.75 3.13
C ALA A 649 0.94 -24.09 3.64
N PHE A 650 1.40 -25.32 3.39
CA PHE A 650 2.78 -25.77 3.62
C PHE A 650 3.25 -25.73 5.08
N GLY A 651 2.35 -26.02 6.01
CA GLY A 651 2.70 -26.27 7.40
C GLY A 651 2.74 -25.05 8.32
N VAL A 652 2.35 -23.88 7.83
CA VAL A 652 2.45 -22.65 8.63
C VAL A 652 1.33 -22.47 9.65
N ARG A 653 0.19 -23.13 9.51
CA ARG A 653 -0.94 -23.02 10.47
C ARG A 653 -0.69 -23.84 11.74
N VAL A 654 -0.85 -23.25 12.93
CA VAL A 654 -0.66 -23.90 14.25
C VAL A 654 -1.96 -24.12 15.03
N ASN A 655 -3.04 -23.42 14.68
CA ASN A 655 -4.36 -23.64 15.27
C ASN A 655 -4.91 -25.05 14.96
N ASP A 656 -4.31 -25.72 13.98
CA ASP A 656 -4.52 -27.12 13.66
C ASP A 656 -3.18 -27.87 13.50
N PRO A 657 -2.78 -28.69 14.49
CA PRO A 657 -1.55 -29.47 14.43
C PRO A 657 -1.44 -30.42 13.24
N SER A 658 -2.58 -30.80 12.66
CA SER A 658 -2.64 -31.72 11.54
C SER A 658 -2.32 -31.03 10.20
N MET A 659 -2.53 -29.72 10.11
CA MET A 659 -2.14 -28.88 8.96
C MET A 659 -0.66 -28.51 9.03
N ASN A 660 -0.13 -28.25 10.23
CA ASN A 660 1.30 -27.96 10.42
C ASN A 660 2.22 -29.12 9.98
N SER A 661 1.81 -30.35 10.30
CA SER A 661 2.65 -31.52 10.13
C SER A 661 2.91 -31.85 8.66
N SER A 662 4.14 -32.22 8.29
CA SER A 662 4.45 -32.75 6.94
C SER A 662 3.99 -34.21 6.74
N VAL A 663 3.47 -34.87 7.77
CA VAL A 663 2.94 -36.25 7.70
C VAL A 663 1.43 -36.29 7.96
N GLY A 664 0.76 -37.35 7.49
CA GLY A 664 -0.69 -37.52 7.59
C GLY A 664 -1.46 -36.88 6.43
N TYR A 665 -2.73 -37.25 6.24
CA TYR A 665 -3.67 -36.96 5.15
C TYR A 665 -3.25 -37.43 3.74
N TYR A 666 -4.19 -37.83 2.89
CA TYR A 666 -4.38 -39.12 2.19
C TYR A 666 -5.43 -39.98 2.89
N PHE A 667 -6.55 -39.30 3.11
CA PHE A 667 -7.85 -39.65 3.67
C PHE A 667 -7.97 -40.33 5.04
N SER A 668 -8.60 -39.56 5.93
CA SER A 668 -9.00 -39.93 7.28
C SER A 668 -10.20 -39.10 7.74
N GLY A 669 -11.31 -39.77 8.10
CA GLY A 669 -12.40 -39.23 8.94
C GLY A 669 -13.16 -38.02 8.39
N GLU A 670 -13.51 -37.08 9.28
CA GLU A 670 -14.39 -35.92 9.02
C GLU A 670 -13.83 -34.87 8.03
N ARG A 671 -12.64 -35.09 7.45
CA ARG A 671 -12.00 -34.19 6.47
C ARG A 671 -11.90 -34.77 5.07
N GLU A 672 -12.40 -35.98 4.87
CA GLU A 672 -12.44 -36.59 3.55
C GLU A 672 -13.49 -35.85 2.70
N PRO A 673 -13.10 -35.23 1.58
CA PRO A 673 -14.04 -34.61 0.65
C PRO A 673 -15.06 -35.63 0.16
N TRP A 674 -16.31 -35.19 0.03
CA TRP A 674 -17.44 -36.03 -0.35
C TRP A 674 -17.19 -36.89 -1.60
N PHE A 675 -16.45 -36.38 -2.58
CA PHE A 675 -16.18 -37.09 -3.83
C PHE A 675 -15.32 -38.34 -3.67
N MET A 676 -14.54 -38.44 -2.59
CA MET A 676 -13.66 -39.59 -2.34
C MET A 676 -14.42 -40.85 -1.96
N ALA A 677 -15.68 -40.72 -1.53
CA ALA A 677 -16.55 -41.86 -1.33
C ALA A 677 -16.82 -42.62 -2.64
N SER A 678 -16.64 -41.99 -3.81
CA SER A 678 -16.73 -42.64 -5.11
C SER A 678 -15.57 -43.62 -5.35
N PRO A 679 -15.84 -44.90 -5.68
CA PRO A 679 -14.80 -45.85 -6.03
C PRO A 679 -13.97 -45.44 -7.27
N ILE A 680 -14.59 -44.74 -8.24
CA ILE A 680 -13.89 -44.29 -9.46
C ILE A 680 -12.89 -43.18 -9.11
N VAL A 681 -13.29 -42.24 -8.24
CA VAL A 681 -12.44 -41.13 -7.83
C VAL A 681 -11.31 -41.61 -6.94
N SER A 682 -11.61 -42.43 -5.93
CA SER A 682 -10.58 -42.99 -5.03
C SER A 682 -9.57 -43.88 -5.74
N GLN A 683 -10.00 -44.67 -6.73
CA GLN A 683 -9.07 -45.42 -7.57
C GLN A 683 -8.19 -44.47 -8.40
N ARG A 684 -8.79 -43.49 -9.07
CA ARG A 684 -8.05 -42.55 -9.92
C ARG A 684 -7.05 -41.71 -9.12
N PHE A 685 -7.37 -41.41 -7.86
CA PHE A 685 -6.48 -40.71 -6.93
C PHE A 685 -5.19 -41.49 -6.63
N GLU A 686 -5.27 -42.81 -6.43
CA GLU A 686 -4.06 -43.66 -6.28
C GLU A 686 -3.21 -43.61 -7.57
N GLU A 687 -3.84 -43.67 -8.75
CA GLU A 687 -3.15 -43.63 -10.04
C GLU A 687 -2.44 -42.29 -10.28
N VAL A 688 -3.13 -41.16 -10.09
CA VAL A 688 -2.56 -39.82 -10.35
C VAL A 688 -1.50 -39.45 -9.31
N LEU A 689 -1.62 -39.93 -8.05
CA LEU A 689 -0.56 -39.74 -7.06
C LEU A 689 0.77 -40.32 -7.59
N ASP A 690 0.74 -41.57 -8.03
CA ASP A 690 1.94 -42.34 -8.36
C ASP A 690 2.51 -41.97 -9.74
N ASP A 691 1.63 -41.80 -10.73
CA ASP A 691 2.01 -41.60 -12.13
C ASP A 691 2.23 -40.13 -12.49
N GLU A 692 1.64 -39.18 -11.75
CA GLU A 692 1.64 -37.74 -12.10
C GLU A 692 2.25 -36.88 -10.97
N LEU A 693 1.66 -36.83 -9.77
CA LEU A 693 2.10 -35.92 -8.71
C LEU A 693 3.52 -36.22 -8.21
N LEU A 694 3.83 -37.45 -7.83
CA LEU A 694 5.15 -37.78 -7.28
C LEU A 694 6.30 -37.49 -8.26
N PRO A 695 6.19 -37.80 -9.57
CA PRO A 695 7.14 -37.31 -10.58
C PRO A 695 7.31 -35.79 -10.59
N VAL A 696 6.22 -35.03 -10.62
CA VAL A 696 6.26 -33.56 -10.61
C VAL A 696 6.97 -33.03 -9.37
N LEU A 697 6.65 -33.56 -8.18
CA LEU A 697 7.28 -33.13 -6.93
C LEU A 697 8.79 -33.42 -6.89
N ARG A 698 9.24 -34.54 -7.48
CA ARG A 698 10.68 -34.86 -7.56
C ARG A 698 11.42 -33.90 -8.48
N GLU A 699 10.79 -33.53 -9.58
CA GLU A 699 11.34 -32.58 -10.54
C GLU A 699 11.38 -31.16 -9.96
N PHE A 700 10.28 -30.72 -9.33
CA PHE A 700 10.20 -29.43 -8.63
C PHE A 700 11.28 -29.26 -7.54
N LEU A 701 11.60 -30.34 -6.81
CA LEU A 701 12.60 -30.34 -5.75
C LEU A 701 14.03 -30.69 -6.22
N SER A 702 14.24 -30.78 -7.54
CA SER A 702 15.54 -31.05 -8.15
C SER A 702 16.39 -29.77 -8.28
N GLU A 703 17.62 -29.89 -8.80
CA GLU A 703 18.53 -28.75 -8.97
C GLU A 703 18.20 -27.90 -10.21
N ASP A 704 17.56 -28.49 -11.23
CA ASP A 704 17.29 -27.85 -12.53
C ASP A 704 16.19 -28.64 -13.27
N SER A 705 15.34 -27.96 -14.04
CA SER A 705 14.28 -28.56 -14.85
C SER A 705 14.05 -27.75 -16.13
N ASP A 706 13.82 -28.47 -17.24
CA ASP A 706 13.38 -27.86 -18.52
C ASP A 706 11.84 -27.74 -18.61
N ALA A 707 11.11 -28.33 -17.66
CA ALA A 707 9.65 -28.49 -17.72
C ALA A 707 8.87 -27.56 -16.78
N LEU A 708 9.48 -27.14 -15.67
CA LEU A 708 8.88 -26.29 -14.65
C LEU A 708 9.97 -25.48 -13.94
N LYS A 709 9.59 -24.42 -13.22
CA LYS A 709 10.47 -23.74 -12.28
C LYS A 709 10.71 -24.62 -11.07
N THR A 710 11.97 -24.86 -10.72
CA THR A 710 12.30 -25.60 -9.49
C THR A 710 12.07 -24.71 -8.26
N PHE A 711 12.02 -25.33 -7.07
CA PHE A 711 12.01 -24.58 -5.81
C PHE A 711 13.21 -23.61 -5.73
N GLY A 712 14.39 -24.04 -6.19
CA GLY A 712 15.59 -23.22 -6.20
C GLY A 712 15.46 -22.00 -7.13
N ASP A 713 14.75 -22.11 -8.25
CA ASP A 713 14.50 -20.98 -9.15
C ASP A 713 13.61 -19.94 -8.48
N ILE A 714 12.52 -20.37 -7.83
CA ILE A 714 11.61 -19.49 -7.08
C ILE A 714 12.36 -18.81 -5.93
N GLU A 715 13.16 -19.56 -5.16
CA GLU A 715 13.96 -19.00 -4.08
C GLU A 715 14.93 -17.93 -4.60
N ASN A 716 15.72 -18.26 -5.62
CA ASN A 716 16.70 -17.34 -6.20
C ASN A 716 16.06 -16.08 -6.78
N GLN A 717 14.83 -16.16 -7.29
CA GLN A 717 14.08 -15.02 -7.78
C GLN A 717 13.72 -14.03 -6.65
N LEU A 718 13.45 -14.53 -5.44
CA LEU A 718 12.93 -13.71 -4.33
C LEU A 718 14.00 -13.11 -3.41
N VAL A 719 15.22 -13.65 -3.35
CA VAL A 719 16.24 -13.28 -2.33
C VAL A 719 16.49 -11.77 -2.22
N GLY A 720 16.59 -11.05 -3.35
CA GLY A 720 16.91 -9.62 -3.35
C GLY A 720 15.73 -8.77 -2.88
N THR A 721 14.56 -9.01 -3.45
CA THR A 721 13.34 -8.24 -3.18
C THR A 721 12.81 -8.47 -1.75
N GLN A 722 12.94 -9.70 -1.22
CA GLN A 722 12.56 -10.03 0.16
C GLN A 722 13.24 -9.13 1.20
N ARG A 723 14.51 -8.74 1.01
CA ARG A 723 15.21 -7.85 1.96
C ARG A 723 14.58 -6.47 2.02
N MET A 724 14.25 -5.90 0.86
CA MET A 724 13.58 -4.61 0.79
C MET A 724 12.16 -4.70 1.37
N ASN A 725 11.44 -5.78 1.04
CA ASN A 725 10.13 -6.05 1.63
C ASN A 725 10.19 -6.18 3.16
N GLN A 726 11.25 -6.79 3.71
CA GLN A 726 11.45 -6.92 5.16
C GLN A 726 11.60 -5.59 5.87
N VAL A 727 12.32 -4.64 5.27
CA VAL A 727 12.50 -3.32 5.90
C VAL A 727 11.13 -2.67 6.07
N LEU A 728 10.35 -2.60 5.00
CA LEU A 728 9.08 -1.88 5.00
C LEU A 728 7.97 -2.58 5.78
N TRP A 729 7.91 -3.92 5.75
CA TRP A 729 6.77 -4.68 6.30
C TRP A 729 7.12 -5.62 7.45
N GLY A 730 8.41 -5.78 7.75
CA GLY A 730 8.88 -6.77 8.71
C GLY A 730 8.66 -8.21 8.25
N LEU A 731 8.63 -9.12 9.22
CA LEU A 731 8.16 -10.50 9.07
C LEU A 731 6.90 -10.62 9.92
N THR A 732 5.74 -10.58 9.26
CA THR A 732 4.44 -10.62 9.91
C THR A 732 4.03 -12.06 10.21
N SER A 733 3.46 -12.29 11.39
CA SER A 733 2.79 -13.55 11.73
C SER A 733 1.43 -13.26 12.34
N TYR A 734 0.45 -14.10 12.03
CA TYR A 734 -0.91 -13.99 12.55
C TYR A 734 -1.10 -14.99 13.70
N SER A 735 -2.09 -14.78 14.58
CA SER A 735 -2.23 -15.53 15.84
C SER A 735 -2.32 -17.06 15.70
N ASP A 736 -2.61 -17.53 14.50
CA ASP A 736 -2.81 -18.94 14.16
C ASP A 736 -1.66 -19.53 13.31
N TRP A 737 -0.53 -18.83 13.22
CA TRP A 737 0.62 -19.19 12.40
C TRP A 737 1.85 -19.57 13.21
N ILE A 738 2.80 -20.28 12.59
CA ILE A 738 4.12 -20.49 13.16
C ILE A 738 4.82 -19.14 13.35
N GLU A 739 5.59 -19.03 14.42
CA GLU A 739 6.48 -17.88 14.58
C GLU A 739 7.57 -17.95 13.49
N PRO A 740 7.74 -16.90 12.68
CA PRO A 740 8.67 -16.91 11.57
C PRO A 740 10.11 -16.99 12.08
N ALA A 741 10.97 -17.62 11.30
CA ALA A 741 12.40 -17.47 11.47
C ALA A 741 12.76 -15.97 11.34
N PRO A 742 13.83 -15.47 12.01
CA PRO A 742 14.18 -14.04 11.99
C PRO A 742 14.59 -13.47 10.61
N THR A 743 14.67 -14.32 9.58
CA THR A 743 15.15 -13.98 8.24
C THR A 743 14.37 -14.76 7.20
N TYR A 744 14.12 -14.17 6.04
CA TYR A 744 13.51 -14.87 4.89
C TYR A 744 14.21 -16.19 4.53
N ALA A 745 15.54 -16.21 4.49
CA ALA A 745 16.29 -17.44 4.21
C ALA A 745 15.95 -18.58 5.19
N GLY A 746 15.77 -18.27 6.48
CA GLY A 746 15.34 -19.27 7.47
C GLY A 746 13.90 -19.74 7.28
N ASN A 747 13.00 -18.91 6.73
CA ASN A 747 11.64 -19.32 6.38
C ASN A 747 11.62 -20.14 5.07
N MET A 748 12.47 -19.82 4.09
CA MET A 748 12.67 -20.63 2.89
C MET A 748 13.26 -22.01 3.23
N ASP A 749 14.27 -22.07 4.12
CA ASP A 749 14.82 -23.33 4.63
C ASP A 749 13.73 -24.22 5.30
N TYR A 750 12.81 -23.58 6.03
CA TYR A 750 11.67 -24.28 6.63
C TYR A 750 10.73 -24.84 5.56
N LEU A 751 10.34 -24.01 4.59
CA LEU A 751 9.45 -24.40 3.50
C LEU A 751 10.05 -25.55 2.68
N GLU A 752 11.30 -25.45 2.26
CA GLU A 752 12.00 -26.52 1.52
C GLU A 752 12.03 -27.82 2.34
N GLY A 753 12.41 -27.72 3.62
CA GLY A 753 12.45 -28.85 4.54
C GLY A 753 11.08 -29.52 4.70
N TRP A 754 10.01 -28.71 4.78
CA TRP A 754 8.64 -29.19 4.87
C TRP A 754 8.20 -29.91 3.58
N LEU A 755 8.42 -29.29 2.42
CA LEU A 755 8.10 -29.85 1.10
C LEU A 755 8.80 -31.20 0.90
N ARG A 756 10.10 -31.28 1.17
CA ARG A 756 10.88 -32.53 1.06
C ARG A 756 10.34 -33.62 1.99
N ALA A 757 10.02 -33.26 3.23
CA ALA A 757 9.46 -34.21 4.19
C ALA A 757 8.05 -34.69 3.77
N ARG A 758 7.22 -33.80 3.23
CA ARG A 758 5.87 -34.11 2.74
C ARG A 758 5.91 -35.05 1.53
N THR A 759 6.76 -34.74 0.55
CA THR A 759 7.00 -35.61 -0.61
C THR A 759 7.46 -37.00 -0.17
N SER A 760 8.46 -37.09 0.71
CA SER A 760 8.94 -38.39 1.24
C SER A 760 7.86 -39.18 1.98
N TRP A 761 6.92 -38.51 2.65
CA TRP A 761 5.82 -39.17 3.33
C TRP A 761 4.80 -39.75 2.33
N LEU A 762 4.42 -38.99 1.31
CA LEU A 762 3.51 -39.44 0.24
C LEU A 762 4.11 -40.62 -0.54
N GLU A 763 5.41 -40.59 -0.85
CA GLU A 763 6.13 -41.73 -1.45
C GLU A 763 6.05 -42.99 -0.59
N GLY A 764 5.94 -42.84 0.73
CA GLY A 764 5.74 -43.96 1.66
C GLY A 764 4.30 -44.49 1.70
N GLN A 765 3.32 -43.76 1.16
CA GLN A 765 1.92 -44.18 1.06
C GLN A 765 1.55 -44.76 -0.32
N ALA A 766 2.28 -44.34 -1.36
CA ALA A 766 2.23 -44.86 -2.74
C ALA A 766 2.32 -46.40 -2.82
N ARG A 767 1.70 -47.03 -3.83
CA ARG A 767 1.50 -48.49 -3.88
C ARG A 767 2.29 -49.25 -4.93
#